data_AF-A0A9E2CFN4-F1
#
_entry.id   AF-A0A9E2CFN4-F1
#
_cell.length_a   1.000
_cell.length_b   1.000
_cell.length_c   1.000
_cell.angle_alpha   90.00
_cell.angle_beta   90.00
_cell.angle_gamma   90.00
#
_symmetry.space_group_name_H-M   'P 1'
#
loop_
_entity.id
_entity.type
_entity.pdbx_description
1 polymer ?
#
loop_
_entity_poly.entity_id
_entity_poly.type
_entity_poly.pdbx_seq_one_letter_code
_entity_poly.pdbx_strand_id
1 'polypeptide(L)'
;MCTARSVVLAVCLSGLAGLGVRGAEFEWLPVGASGTHTIDGNTIVLEGADQVVTLELRVSGWDPELDGSPRLSVYQATVDSSTYDNLVGNPLNPVGWPGTPTAGAYINGAHPDFVFFGMGALPAVSTFVLDYAWGATLFGTSVADGGGTYYCGTLELEVPAGALGVYTVGFVDDPGWTFLRDADSLAILPIDLTPVVISIACVTNEDCDDDNACTQDICNPDHTCSNPPNYDTEVFCCDPATGNLTPLEDGNDCTDDVCNPEDGTVTHPPFAAGTSCGDPSNTQCDNPDTCDGAGVCEPNVAPLGTPCGNPTDTECDGADTCDGAGTCADNIQPVGEPCGDPTDNDCTDPDTCDGAGNCLDHDEPFGTPCDDGLFCNVDEFCTAGACGGGEARDCGDGLSCTTDTCDEDADVCVNGLNPGFCLIAGVCYGQDERNPENDCEECDAGQATDAWTVLPEGTECDDDDPCTDDDACSAFAECLGVLNPQCNDRCDIALAVDEGVTASNNSGSAADDDEASCQPDSNHDVWFAYTAACNGEVFLSTTGSALLPSNDPVLNVFDECGGTEIACDDDSGVDLNAALVFTAIMGEDYYIRVAGFEDNVGDIVLNVDTVNDCVIGDTCYAEGELNPGNECEMCIPALSTSAWSPAPEGTPCGDPTDTVCDSPDACDGNRVCETNPKPDGTECPDDDNECTFDKCGGGLCVHPPRAEGTPCGDPSNSECDHPDTCDGDSVCLDNYEPLGTACGDPSSDQCDNPDICDGVGACDPNYKATGWPCNDGDICTGNDDCELGVCLGTPIPQAPLVVRQGPRAFDLTPQPMGSVAPVALRVSSPDWTCLDKYVGADGFLTTTPVTQLPNNWGMVIVRGADVVPSSTYDFVAECGVYASDAGSGTTCLWADVDCNDVVNFYDIQLIVLGFQGIFDQVPMEALDIDPCTPNEIINFIDVQQAVMVFEDPVGRTYASTGCPLPCP
;
A
#
# COMPACT_ATOMS: atom_id res chain seq x y z
N MET A 1 30.97 2.14 8.56
CA MET A 1 31.77 2.68 7.43
C MET A 1 30.82 3.42 6.52
N CYS A 2 31.10 4.68 6.16
CA CYS A 2 30.18 5.47 5.35
C CYS A 2 30.29 5.07 3.87
N THR A 3 29.45 4.14 3.42
CA THR A 3 29.29 3.81 2.00
C THR A 3 28.50 4.91 1.31
N ALA A 4 29.16 5.68 0.45
CA ALA A 4 28.46 6.55 -0.50
C ALA A 4 27.64 5.66 -1.46
N ARG A 5 26.31 5.74 -1.38
CA ARG A 5 25.41 5.10 -2.35
C ARG A 5 25.30 6.02 -3.57
N SER A 6 25.75 5.54 -4.73
CA SER A 6 25.49 6.19 -6.03
C SER A 6 24.31 5.51 -6.70
N VAL A 7 23.25 6.26 -6.99
CA VAL A 7 22.14 5.78 -7.82
C VAL A 7 22.57 5.87 -9.29
N VAL A 8 22.58 4.74 -9.99
CA VAL A 8 22.80 4.63 -11.43
C VAL A 8 21.81 3.60 -11.99
N LEU A 9 20.98 4.03 -12.94
CA LEU A 9 20.14 3.21 -13.82
C LEU A 9 19.55 4.14 -14.89
N ALA A 10 19.13 3.73 -16.09
CA ALA A 10 19.71 2.83 -17.09
C ALA A 10 19.01 3.14 -18.43
N VAL A 11 19.70 3.04 -19.56
CA VAL A 11 19.13 3.33 -20.90
C VAL A 11 18.82 2.04 -21.64
N CYS A 12 17.67 1.99 -22.33
CA CYS A 12 17.37 0.92 -23.28
C CYS A 12 17.15 1.47 -24.70
N LEU A 13 17.99 1.05 -25.66
CA LEU A 13 17.95 1.51 -27.04
C LEU A 13 16.85 0.85 -27.87
N SER A 14 16.21 1.62 -28.77
CA SER A 14 15.94 1.14 -30.13
C SER A 14 15.69 2.28 -31.13
N GLY A 15 16.37 2.24 -32.29
CA GLY A 15 16.03 3.06 -33.46
C GLY A 15 17.17 3.91 -34.05
N LEU A 16 17.70 3.47 -35.19
CA LEU A 16 18.77 4.16 -35.93
C LEU A 16 18.42 5.58 -36.42
N ALA A 17 19.39 6.48 -36.22
CA ALA A 17 19.73 7.66 -37.03
C ALA A 17 18.72 8.82 -37.14
N GLY A 18 18.90 9.83 -36.26
CA GLY A 18 18.54 11.24 -36.48
C GLY A 18 19.80 12.13 -36.51
N LEU A 19 19.79 13.22 -37.28
CA LEU A 19 20.92 14.14 -37.46
C LEU A 19 20.65 15.45 -36.70
N GLY A 20 21.58 15.90 -35.85
CA GLY A 20 21.47 17.24 -35.24
C GLY A 20 22.40 17.56 -34.07
N VAL A 21 22.88 16.57 -33.31
CA VAL A 21 23.92 16.75 -32.27
C VAL A 21 24.66 15.43 -32.03
N ARG A 22 25.99 15.43 -32.26
CA ARG A 22 26.92 14.41 -31.76
C ARG A 22 28.12 15.13 -31.18
N GLY A 23 28.54 14.77 -29.96
CA GLY A 23 29.71 15.33 -29.28
C GLY A 23 29.48 16.57 -28.41
N ALA A 24 28.23 16.92 -28.06
CA ALA A 24 27.96 18.00 -27.12
C ALA A 24 27.80 17.48 -25.68
N GLU A 25 28.59 18.02 -24.75
CA GLU A 25 28.60 17.64 -23.33
C GLU A 25 27.85 18.70 -22.51
N PHE A 26 27.13 18.28 -21.46
CA PHE A 26 26.50 19.19 -20.50
C PHE A 26 27.06 18.95 -19.10
N GLU A 27 27.57 20.02 -18.49
CA GLU A 27 28.13 20.00 -17.14
C GLU A 27 27.38 21.00 -16.26
N TRP A 28 26.98 20.55 -15.07
CA TRP A 28 26.89 21.47 -13.94
C TRP A 28 28.30 21.71 -13.41
N LEU A 29 28.60 22.92 -12.92
CA LEU A 29 29.84 23.26 -12.22
C LEU A 29 29.53 24.07 -10.95
N PRO A 30 30.17 23.80 -9.80
CA PRO A 30 30.09 24.69 -8.65
C PRO A 30 30.93 25.95 -8.89
N VAL A 31 30.35 27.12 -8.66
CA VAL A 31 31.06 28.41 -8.81
C VAL A 31 31.27 29.18 -7.50
N GLY A 32 30.61 28.76 -6.42
CA GLY A 32 30.88 29.25 -5.07
C GLY A 32 29.79 28.90 -4.07
N ALA A 33 30.02 29.25 -2.81
CA ALA A 33 28.99 29.33 -1.78
C ALA A 33 29.09 30.64 -0.96
N SER A 34 28.05 30.96 -0.19
CA SER A 34 27.99 32.21 0.60
C SER A 34 28.88 32.22 1.85
N GLY A 35 29.25 31.05 2.38
CA GLY A 35 30.16 30.88 3.52
C GLY A 35 31.54 30.38 3.11
N THR A 36 32.27 29.74 4.03
CA THR A 36 33.58 29.17 3.72
C THR A 36 33.41 27.84 3.00
N HIS A 37 34.13 27.69 1.89
CA HIS A 37 34.04 26.52 1.01
C HIS A 37 35.33 26.34 0.21
N THR A 38 35.53 25.13 -0.32
CA THR A 38 36.53 24.81 -1.36
C THR A 38 35.84 24.17 -2.56
N ILE A 39 36.44 24.31 -3.75
CA ILE A 39 35.93 23.72 -5.00
C ILE A 39 37.08 22.95 -5.65
N ASP A 40 36.83 21.70 -6.02
CA ASP A 40 37.75 20.86 -6.79
C ASP A 40 36.97 20.07 -7.85
N GLY A 41 37.27 20.31 -9.13
CA GLY A 41 36.51 19.78 -10.25
C GLY A 41 35.01 20.09 -10.12
N ASN A 42 34.19 19.04 -10.08
CA ASN A 42 32.74 19.15 -9.89
C ASN A 42 32.27 19.04 -8.43
N THR A 43 33.20 19.05 -7.47
CA THR A 43 32.90 18.95 -6.04
C THR A 43 33.04 20.33 -5.37
N ILE A 44 32.06 20.70 -4.55
CA ILE A 44 32.15 21.81 -3.60
C ILE A 44 32.06 21.27 -2.17
N VAL A 45 33.03 21.61 -1.33
CA VAL A 45 33.05 21.25 0.09
C VAL A 45 32.74 22.50 0.92
N LEU A 46 31.72 22.44 1.77
CA LEU A 46 31.29 23.53 2.65
C LEU A 46 31.79 23.29 4.07
N GLU A 47 32.41 24.30 4.68
CA GLU A 47 32.72 24.28 6.12
C GLU A 47 31.47 24.73 6.90
N GLY A 48 30.57 23.78 7.17
CA GLY A 48 29.32 24.00 7.89
C GLY A 48 28.13 24.41 7.01
N ALA A 49 26.94 24.18 7.56
CA ALA A 49 25.65 24.45 6.92
C ALA A 49 25.23 25.95 7.00
N ASP A 50 23.97 26.29 6.71
CA ASP A 50 23.44 27.67 6.61
C ASP A 50 24.17 28.51 5.53
N GLN A 51 24.31 27.92 4.33
CA GLN A 51 24.98 28.53 3.18
C GLN A 51 24.09 28.50 1.93
N VAL A 52 24.34 29.41 0.98
CA VAL A 52 23.79 29.35 -0.37
C VAL A 52 24.89 28.90 -1.33
N VAL A 53 24.73 27.74 -1.96
CA VAL A 53 25.59 27.22 -3.02
C VAL A 53 25.12 27.75 -4.37
N THR A 54 26.05 28.18 -5.22
CA THR A 54 25.78 28.62 -6.59
C THR A 54 26.44 27.66 -7.58
N LEU A 55 25.62 27.09 -8.47
CA LEU A 55 26.02 26.21 -9.57
C LEU A 55 25.75 26.89 -10.92
N GLU A 56 26.60 26.64 -11.91
CA GLU A 56 26.38 27.06 -13.30
C GLU A 56 26.19 25.85 -14.22
N LEU A 57 25.18 25.92 -15.09
CA LEU A 57 25.01 24.97 -16.19
C LEU A 57 25.81 25.46 -17.40
N ARG A 58 26.58 24.57 -18.02
CA ARG A 58 27.39 24.85 -19.20
C ARG A 58 27.25 23.77 -20.28
N VAL A 59 27.62 24.15 -21.51
CA VAL A 59 27.64 23.26 -22.68
C VAL A 59 28.94 23.42 -23.46
N SER A 60 29.55 22.31 -23.89
CA SER A 60 30.75 22.21 -24.73
C SER A 60 30.51 21.34 -25.97
N GLY A 61 31.47 21.28 -26.89
CA GLY A 61 31.56 20.24 -27.95
C GLY A 61 30.57 20.31 -29.14
N TRP A 62 29.63 21.25 -29.16
CA TRP A 62 28.64 21.38 -30.24
C TRP A 62 29.20 21.92 -31.58
N ASP A 63 29.26 21.09 -32.64
CA ASP A 63 29.61 21.53 -34.01
C ASP A 63 28.34 21.81 -34.88
N PRO A 64 28.07 23.07 -35.27
CA PRO A 64 26.94 23.43 -36.13
C PRO A 64 27.19 23.30 -37.65
N GLU A 65 28.40 22.93 -38.12
CA GLU A 65 28.75 22.84 -39.55
C GLU A 65 28.76 21.41 -40.13
N LEU A 66 28.65 20.35 -39.30
CA LEU A 66 28.88 18.97 -39.73
C LEU A 66 27.79 18.34 -40.64
N ASP A 67 26.55 18.86 -40.66
CA ASP A 67 25.44 18.25 -41.44
C ASP A 67 24.52 19.21 -42.22
N GLY A 68 24.62 20.53 -42.03
CA GLY A 68 23.73 21.50 -42.67
C GLY A 68 22.61 22.06 -41.79
N SER A 69 22.70 21.85 -40.47
CA SER A 69 21.90 22.44 -39.39
C SER A 69 20.55 21.73 -39.11
N PRO A 70 20.17 21.64 -37.82
CA PRO A 70 19.70 22.83 -37.12
C PRO A 70 20.62 23.31 -35.99
N ARG A 71 20.59 24.63 -35.79
CA ARG A 71 21.11 25.29 -34.58
C ARG A 71 20.47 24.66 -33.34
N LEU A 72 21.19 24.56 -32.22
CA LEU A 72 20.57 24.33 -30.91
C LEU A 72 19.43 25.36 -30.76
N SER A 73 18.19 24.86 -30.72
CA SER A 73 17.00 25.70 -30.87
C SER A 73 16.15 25.74 -29.60
N VAL A 74 16.29 24.71 -28.77
CA VAL A 74 15.68 24.55 -27.46
C VAL A 74 16.61 23.60 -26.68
N TYR A 75 16.82 23.85 -25.39
CA TYR A 75 17.27 22.84 -24.44
C TYR A 75 16.35 22.88 -23.21
N GLN A 76 16.27 21.78 -22.48
CA GLN A 76 15.43 21.56 -21.32
C GLN A 76 16.22 20.61 -20.43
N ALA A 77 16.48 21.02 -19.21
CA ALA A 77 16.99 20.15 -18.16
C ALA A 77 15.83 19.80 -17.20
N THR A 78 15.93 18.68 -16.52
CA THR A 78 15.16 18.39 -15.31
C THR A 78 16.18 18.07 -14.23
N VAL A 79 16.06 18.73 -13.07
CA VAL A 79 16.89 18.45 -11.91
C VAL A 79 16.09 17.58 -10.97
N ASP A 80 16.65 16.43 -10.61
CA ASP A 80 16.05 15.52 -9.64
C ASP A 80 15.93 16.18 -8.28
N SER A 81 14.87 15.86 -7.54
CA SER A 81 14.72 16.27 -6.14
C SER A 81 14.75 15.11 -5.15
N SER A 82 14.60 13.87 -5.61
CA SER A 82 14.65 12.67 -4.79
C SER A 82 16.03 12.40 -4.18
N THR A 83 17.10 12.86 -4.83
CA THR A 83 18.49 12.72 -4.35
C THR A 83 18.94 13.80 -3.36
N TYR A 84 18.04 14.69 -2.92
CA TYR A 84 18.35 15.69 -1.87
C TYR A 84 18.21 15.15 -0.44
N ASP A 85 17.76 13.91 -0.27
CA ASP A 85 17.71 13.25 1.03
C ASP A 85 18.80 12.16 1.09
N ASN A 86 19.68 12.27 2.08
CA ASN A 86 20.67 11.24 2.41
C ASN A 86 20.33 10.51 3.73
N LEU A 87 19.12 10.74 4.25
CA LEU A 87 18.57 10.25 5.52
C LEU A 87 19.35 10.67 6.77
N VAL A 88 20.30 11.62 6.65
CA VAL A 88 21.16 12.13 7.73
C VAL A 88 21.21 13.67 7.73
N GLY A 89 20.17 14.34 7.20
CA GLY A 89 20.09 15.79 7.22
C GLY A 89 18.88 16.40 6.51
N ASN A 90 18.67 17.69 6.71
CA ASN A 90 17.58 18.44 6.07
C ASN A 90 17.84 18.67 4.56
N PRO A 91 16.81 18.65 3.69
CA PRO A 91 16.99 18.73 2.23
C PRO A 91 17.45 20.11 1.73
N LEU A 92 18.19 20.12 0.61
CA LEU A 92 18.64 21.34 -0.07
C LEU A 92 17.46 22.02 -0.81
N ASN A 93 17.35 23.35 -0.73
CA ASN A 93 16.18 24.10 -1.22
C ASN A 93 16.55 25.26 -2.17
N PRO A 94 15.96 25.42 -3.38
CA PRO A 94 16.35 26.50 -4.29
C PRO A 94 16.03 27.93 -3.79
N VAL A 95 17.02 28.84 -3.78
CA VAL A 95 16.90 30.20 -3.21
C VAL A 95 16.19 31.19 -4.13
N GLY A 96 15.08 31.78 -3.66
CA GLY A 96 14.38 32.83 -4.40
C GLY A 96 15.11 34.18 -4.47
N TRP A 97 15.80 34.47 -5.59
CA TRP A 97 16.47 35.75 -5.82
C TRP A 97 15.54 36.97 -5.59
N PRO A 98 15.95 38.00 -4.80
CA PRO A 98 15.08 39.10 -4.37
C PRO A 98 14.90 40.18 -5.48
N GLY A 99 14.26 39.78 -6.59
CA GLY A 99 14.00 40.64 -7.75
C GLY A 99 12.73 40.31 -8.56
N THR A 100 12.21 39.08 -8.45
CA THR A 100 11.12 38.48 -9.27
C THR A 100 11.47 38.25 -10.75
N PRO A 101 11.03 37.15 -11.40
CA PRO A 101 10.07 36.15 -10.93
C PRO A 101 10.70 34.93 -10.22
N THR A 102 9.89 34.37 -9.31
CA THR A 102 10.12 33.21 -8.44
C THR A 102 10.64 31.93 -9.12
N ALA A 103 11.89 31.56 -8.84
CA ALA A 103 12.41 30.21 -8.54
C ALA A 103 13.94 30.31 -8.36
N GLY A 104 14.58 29.35 -7.69
CA GLY A 104 16.03 29.41 -7.39
C GLY A 104 16.97 29.11 -8.56
N ALA A 105 16.50 29.30 -9.78
CA ALA A 105 17.25 29.06 -10.99
C ALA A 105 16.92 30.12 -12.04
N TYR A 106 17.93 30.66 -12.70
CA TYR A 106 17.80 31.81 -13.60
C TYR A 106 18.90 31.85 -14.66
N ILE A 107 18.70 32.69 -15.69
CA ILE A 107 19.70 32.90 -16.75
C ILE A 107 20.20 34.35 -16.72
N ASN A 108 21.49 34.53 -16.44
CA ASN A 108 22.12 35.84 -16.35
C ASN A 108 22.57 36.37 -17.73
N GLY A 109 21.73 37.19 -18.37
CA GLY A 109 22.06 37.86 -19.63
C GLY A 109 23.20 38.90 -19.57
N ALA A 110 23.85 39.08 -18.41
CA ALA A 110 25.10 39.85 -18.27
C ALA A 110 26.36 38.96 -18.18
N HIS A 111 26.22 37.63 -18.21
CA HIS A 111 27.34 36.70 -18.26
C HIS A 111 28.09 36.86 -19.61
N PRO A 112 29.45 36.90 -19.64
CA PRO A 112 30.20 37.39 -20.82
C PRO A 112 30.13 36.47 -22.06
N ASP A 113 29.90 35.18 -21.86
CA ASP A 113 29.75 34.11 -22.84
C ASP A 113 28.29 33.61 -22.96
N PHE A 114 27.32 34.38 -22.46
CA PHE A 114 25.90 34.13 -22.65
C PHE A 114 25.50 34.13 -24.14
N VAL A 115 24.91 33.03 -24.61
CA VAL A 115 24.67 32.79 -26.05
C VAL A 115 23.21 32.96 -26.53
N PHE A 116 22.25 33.20 -25.64
CA PHE A 116 20.82 33.30 -26.02
C PHE A 116 20.39 34.70 -26.47
N PHE A 117 19.27 34.80 -27.19
CA PHE A 117 18.82 36.07 -27.78
C PHE A 117 17.33 36.33 -27.57
N GLY A 118 16.99 37.58 -27.21
CA GLY A 118 15.65 38.12 -27.41
C GLY A 118 14.64 37.92 -26.27
N MET A 119 15.00 37.30 -25.15
CA MET A 119 14.14 37.18 -23.98
C MET A 119 14.58 38.11 -22.83
N GLY A 120 13.64 38.88 -22.29
CA GLY A 120 13.76 39.46 -20.96
C GLY A 120 12.91 38.64 -19.99
N ALA A 121 13.55 37.88 -19.11
CA ALA A 121 12.97 37.13 -17.99
C ALA A 121 11.66 36.36 -18.29
N LEU A 122 11.79 35.14 -18.82
CA LEU A 122 10.87 34.07 -18.42
C LEU A 122 11.35 33.50 -17.06
N PRO A 123 10.45 33.06 -16.16
CA PRO A 123 10.85 32.21 -15.04
C PRO A 123 11.45 30.91 -15.59
N ALA A 124 12.62 30.50 -15.09
CA ALA A 124 13.35 29.36 -15.64
C ALA A 124 12.88 27.99 -15.11
N VAL A 125 12.03 27.98 -14.07
CA VAL A 125 11.52 26.78 -13.39
C VAL A 125 10.01 26.88 -13.19
N SER A 126 9.33 25.73 -13.26
CA SER A 126 7.94 25.57 -12.79
C SER A 126 7.93 24.69 -11.54
N THR A 127 7.60 25.26 -10.37
CA THR A 127 7.50 24.53 -9.08
C THR A 127 6.08 23.97 -8.84
N PHE A 128 5.33 23.66 -9.90
CA PHE A 128 3.94 23.17 -9.82
C PHE A 128 3.81 21.64 -9.78
N VAL A 129 4.94 20.95 -9.95
CA VAL A 129 5.13 19.51 -9.75
C VAL A 129 6.37 19.38 -8.87
N LEU A 130 6.50 18.30 -8.10
CA LEU A 130 7.53 18.17 -7.06
C LEU A 130 8.96 18.10 -7.61
N ASP A 131 9.15 17.81 -8.90
CA ASP A 131 10.47 17.77 -9.56
C ASP A 131 10.69 18.91 -10.55
N TYR A 132 11.92 19.44 -10.59
CA TYR A 132 12.21 20.74 -11.18
C TYR A 132 12.47 20.70 -12.69
N ALA A 133 11.45 21.02 -13.49
CA ALA A 133 11.57 21.18 -14.95
C ALA A 133 12.04 22.59 -15.37
N TRP A 134 13.03 22.65 -16.27
CA TRP A 134 13.60 23.90 -16.81
C TRP A 134 12.98 24.33 -18.16
N GLY A 135 13.24 25.59 -18.58
CA GLY A 135 12.61 26.22 -19.75
C GLY A 135 13.44 26.31 -21.04
N ALA A 136 12.76 26.12 -22.18
CA ALA A 136 13.28 26.23 -23.55
C ALA A 136 13.77 27.63 -23.97
N THR A 137 14.85 27.72 -24.76
CA THR A 137 15.36 28.99 -25.35
C THR A 137 16.01 28.85 -26.74
N LEU A 138 15.81 29.87 -27.59
CA LEU A 138 16.21 29.94 -29.01
C LEU A 138 17.41 30.88 -29.24
N PHE A 139 18.36 30.46 -30.08
CA PHE A 139 19.47 31.29 -30.53
C PHE A 139 19.03 32.20 -31.70
N GLY A 140 19.10 33.52 -31.51
CA GLY A 140 18.65 34.51 -32.49
C GLY A 140 19.61 34.72 -33.68
N THR A 141 20.88 34.32 -33.53
CA THR A 141 21.90 34.31 -34.58
C THR A 141 22.78 33.10 -34.40
N SER A 142 23.18 32.44 -35.50
CA SER A 142 24.18 31.37 -35.47
C SER A 142 25.52 31.92 -34.97
N VAL A 143 25.99 31.38 -33.86
CA VAL A 143 27.37 31.48 -33.41
C VAL A 143 28.11 30.31 -34.08
N ALA A 144 29.28 30.56 -34.67
CA ALA A 144 30.13 29.48 -35.16
C ALA A 144 30.91 28.91 -33.97
N ASP A 145 31.04 27.58 -33.89
CA ASP A 145 31.81 26.98 -32.82
C ASP A 145 33.28 27.43 -32.85
N GLY A 146 33.83 27.63 -31.66
CA GLY A 146 35.23 27.96 -31.42
C GLY A 146 35.96 26.91 -30.57
N GLY A 147 35.35 25.74 -30.32
CA GLY A 147 35.79 24.77 -29.32
C GLY A 147 35.64 25.32 -27.89
N GLY A 148 34.57 26.08 -27.63
CA GLY A 148 34.36 26.80 -26.37
C GLY A 148 33.23 26.22 -25.52
N THR A 149 33.40 26.30 -24.20
CA THR A 149 32.32 26.08 -23.23
C THR A 149 31.49 27.35 -23.07
N TYR A 150 30.15 27.23 -23.02
CA TYR A 150 29.22 28.37 -22.97
C TYR A 150 28.24 28.28 -21.78
N TYR A 151 28.06 29.40 -21.07
CA TYR A 151 27.10 29.56 -19.99
C TYR A 151 25.63 29.39 -20.46
N CYS A 152 24.92 28.48 -19.80
CA CYS A 152 23.51 28.18 -20.05
C CYS A 152 22.57 28.75 -18.98
N GLY A 153 22.94 28.67 -17.70
CA GLY A 153 22.11 29.14 -16.58
C GLY A 153 22.81 29.02 -15.22
N THR A 154 22.14 29.50 -14.17
CA THR A 154 22.59 29.44 -12.76
C THR A 154 21.50 28.82 -11.90
N LEU A 155 21.90 28.00 -10.93
CA LEU A 155 21.07 27.41 -9.87
C LEU A 155 21.66 27.85 -8.51
N GLU A 156 20.83 28.38 -7.62
CA GLU A 156 21.19 28.73 -6.24
C GLU A 156 20.44 27.81 -5.26
N LEU A 157 21.18 27.09 -4.40
CA LEU A 157 20.66 26.13 -3.44
C LEU A 157 20.94 26.57 -2.00
N GLU A 158 19.92 26.63 -1.16
CA GLU A 158 19.95 26.87 0.27
C GLU A 158 20.29 25.56 0.98
N VAL A 159 21.34 25.61 1.79
CA VAL A 159 21.80 24.54 2.67
C VAL A 159 21.25 24.86 4.06
N PRO A 160 20.17 24.19 4.52
CA PRO A 160 19.58 24.49 5.83
C PRO A 160 20.55 24.16 6.97
N ALA A 161 20.39 24.82 8.13
CA ALA A 161 21.36 24.80 9.23
C ALA A 161 21.70 23.43 9.86
N GLY A 162 20.96 22.36 9.50
CA GLY A 162 21.22 20.98 9.91
C GLY A 162 21.26 20.01 8.72
N ALA A 163 21.90 20.43 7.62
CA ALA A 163 22.25 19.55 6.50
C ALA A 163 23.73 19.14 6.62
N LEU A 164 24.02 17.85 6.53
CA LEU A 164 25.37 17.29 6.58
C LEU A 164 25.56 16.15 5.57
N GLY A 165 26.83 15.82 5.29
CA GLY A 165 27.17 14.71 4.42
C GLY A 165 27.29 15.11 2.95
N VAL A 166 27.19 14.13 2.05
CA VAL A 166 27.43 14.31 0.61
C VAL A 166 26.11 14.24 -0.15
N TYR A 167 25.86 15.25 -0.98
CA TYR A 167 24.69 15.40 -1.84
C TYR A 167 25.16 15.41 -3.30
N THR A 168 24.37 14.81 -4.20
CA THR A 168 24.69 14.79 -5.64
C THR A 168 23.57 15.45 -6.43
N VAL A 169 23.92 16.45 -7.23
CA VAL A 169 23.00 17.22 -8.08
C VAL A 169 23.21 16.80 -9.54
N GLY A 170 22.35 15.90 -10.01
CA GLY A 170 22.37 15.37 -11.37
C GLY A 170 21.23 15.88 -12.26
N PHE A 171 20.97 15.14 -13.34
CA PHE A 171 19.86 15.36 -14.26
C PHE A 171 19.01 14.09 -14.35
N VAL A 172 17.69 14.23 -14.53
CA VAL A 172 16.76 13.10 -14.75
C VAL A 172 16.55 12.85 -16.23
N ASP A 173 16.61 11.58 -16.66
CA ASP A 173 16.22 11.15 -18.01
C ASP A 173 14.82 10.49 -18.01
N ASP A 174 13.77 11.33 -18.06
CA ASP A 174 12.37 10.87 -18.13
C ASP A 174 11.73 11.22 -19.50
N PRO A 175 11.38 10.21 -20.34
CA PRO A 175 10.79 10.42 -21.66
C PRO A 175 9.35 10.98 -21.63
N GLY A 176 8.66 10.94 -20.48
CA GLY A 176 7.33 11.51 -20.28
C GLY A 176 7.32 13.03 -20.13
N TRP A 177 8.44 13.63 -19.71
CA TRP A 177 8.54 15.05 -19.36
C TRP A 177 9.47 15.88 -20.26
N THR A 178 10.24 15.22 -21.13
CA THR A 178 11.04 15.92 -22.16
C THR A 178 10.18 16.39 -23.34
N PHE A 179 10.17 17.71 -23.57
CA PHE A 179 9.59 18.31 -24.77
C PHE A 179 10.63 18.52 -25.88
N LEU A 180 11.86 18.02 -25.69
CA LEU A 180 12.96 18.21 -26.62
C LEU A 180 12.72 17.47 -27.93
N ARG A 181 12.63 18.23 -29.02
CA ARG A 181 12.66 17.69 -30.37
C ARG A 181 13.51 18.54 -31.30
N ASP A 182 14.22 17.87 -32.20
CA ASP A 182 14.96 18.50 -33.30
C ASP A 182 14.01 19.08 -34.37
N ALA A 183 14.57 19.60 -35.46
CA ALA A 183 13.79 20.17 -36.55
C ALA A 183 12.90 19.15 -37.30
N ASP A 184 13.19 17.85 -37.17
CA ASP A 184 12.47 16.73 -37.79
C ASP A 184 11.56 15.98 -36.78
N SER A 185 11.40 16.53 -35.58
CA SER A 185 10.57 16.02 -34.48
C SER A 185 11.11 14.78 -33.73
N LEU A 186 12.41 14.50 -33.79
CA LEU A 186 13.07 13.42 -33.03
C LEU A 186 13.56 13.92 -31.67
N ALA A 187 13.56 13.06 -30.65
CA ALA A 187 14.01 13.43 -29.30
C ALA A 187 15.50 13.79 -29.29
N ILE A 188 15.85 14.87 -28.58
CA ILE A 188 17.25 15.25 -28.34
C ILE A 188 17.63 14.76 -26.94
N LEU A 189 18.62 13.87 -26.87
CA LEU A 189 19.20 13.37 -25.62
C LEU A 189 20.53 14.10 -25.32
N PRO A 190 20.85 14.41 -24.05
CA PRO A 190 22.23 14.67 -23.64
C PRO A 190 23.08 13.40 -23.86
N ILE A 191 24.36 13.56 -24.20
CA ILE A 191 25.26 12.42 -24.49
C ILE A 191 26.16 12.09 -23.30
N ASP A 192 26.60 13.11 -22.55
CA ASP A 192 27.33 12.97 -21.29
C ASP A 192 26.81 14.00 -20.27
N LEU A 193 26.73 13.58 -19.01
CA LEU A 193 26.12 14.32 -17.90
C LEU A 193 26.99 14.21 -16.64
N THR A 194 27.73 15.27 -16.31
CA THR A 194 28.57 15.30 -15.09
C THR A 194 27.81 15.91 -13.91
N PRO A 195 27.48 15.15 -12.84
CA PRO A 195 26.75 15.66 -11.69
C PRO A 195 27.66 16.43 -10.72
N VAL A 196 27.13 17.47 -10.09
CA VAL A 196 27.83 18.20 -9.01
C VAL A 196 27.76 17.42 -7.72
N VAL A 197 28.87 17.40 -6.97
CA VAL A 197 28.91 16.87 -5.61
C VAL A 197 28.99 18.04 -4.61
N ILE A 198 28.06 18.12 -3.68
CA ILE A 198 28.06 19.08 -2.55
C ILE A 198 28.37 18.28 -1.29
N SER A 199 29.56 18.45 -0.72
CA SER A 199 29.95 17.86 0.55
C SER A 199 29.84 18.89 1.66
N ILE A 200 29.11 18.59 2.73
CA ILE A 200 28.95 19.47 3.88
C ILE A 200 29.69 18.84 5.07
N ALA A 201 30.80 19.47 5.42
CA ALA A 201 31.65 19.07 6.53
C ALA A 201 31.09 19.60 7.85
N CYS A 202 31.07 18.75 8.89
CA CYS A 202 30.78 19.22 10.24
C CYS A 202 31.90 20.15 10.73
N VAL A 203 31.57 21.11 11.59
CA VAL A 203 32.49 22.10 12.17
C VAL A 203 32.48 22.01 13.69
N THR A 204 31.36 21.62 14.29
CA THR A 204 31.20 21.39 15.73
C THR A 204 30.44 20.10 16.01
N ASN A 205 30.55 19.58 17.25
CA ASN A 205 29.76 18.43 17.68
C ASN A 205 28.25 18.71 17.70
N GLU A 206 27.83 19.97 17.89
CA GLU A 206 26.41 20.39 17.83
C GLU A 206 25.85 20.29 16.41
N ASP A 207 26.71 20.19 15.39
CA ASP A 207 26.31 19.95 14.00
C ASP A 207 25.96 18.46 13.77
N CYS A 208 26.47 17.55 14.62
CA CYS A 208 26.32 16.10 14.51
C CYS A 208 25.20 15.51 15.38
N ASP A 209 24.45 16.36 16.09
CA ASP A 209 23.33 15.99 16.97
C ASP A 209 22.26 15.25 16.17
N ASP A 210 22.05 13.97 16.49
CA ASP A 210 21.02 13.11 15.88
C ASP A 210 19.72 13.04 16.70
N ASP A 211 19.52 14.00 17.61
CA ASP A 211 18.43 14.06 18.60
C ASP A 211 18.38 12.81 19.52
N ASN A 212 19.40 11.93 19.51
CA ASN A 212 19.45 10.70 20.29
C ASN A 212 20.26 10.88 21.59
N ALA A 213 19.57 10.90 22.73
CA ALA A 213 20.19 11.07 24.04
C ALA A 213 21.14 9.90 24.46
N CYS A 214 21.18 8.82 23.70
CA CYS A 214 22.00 7.62 23.95
C CYS A 214 23.30 7.56 23.14
N THR A 215 23.51 8.46 22.19
CA THR A 215 24.76 8.61 21.42
C THR A 215 25.64 9.70 22.03
N GLN A 216 26.89 9.79 21.57
CA GLN A 216 27.75 10.94 21.80
C GLN A 216 28.11 11.57 20.47
N ASP A 217 27.59 12.76 20.21
CA ASP A 217 27.81 13.47 18.94
C ASP A 217 29.26 13.94 18.86
N ILE A 218 29.99 13.46 17.87
CA ILE A 218 31.39 13.81 17.64
C ILE A 218 31.59 14.21 16.19
N CYS A 219 31.93 15.49 15.99
CA CYS A 219 32.52 15.93 14.74
C CYS A 219 34.02 15.57 14.74
N ASN A 220 34.41 14.66 13.86
CA ASN A 220 35.77 14.15 13.77
C ASN A 220 36.73 15.16 13.11
N PRO A 221 38.06 15.02 13.29
CA PRO A 221 39.04 15.90 12.66
C PRO A 221 39.12 15.85 11.13
N ASP A 222 38.46 14.88 10.50
CA ASP A 222 38.25 14.78 9.06
C ASP A 222 36.90 15.39 8.59
N HIS A 223 36.19 16.04 9.52
CA HIS A 223 34.89 16.68 9.34
C HIS A 223 33.72 15.71 9.03
N THR A 224 33.84 14.45 9.44
CA THR A 224 32.75 13.47 9.46
C THR A 224 32.09 13.40 10.85
N CYS A 225 30.79 13.11 10.91
CA CYS A 225 30.12 12.82 12.18
C CYS A 225 30.29 11.34 12.57
N SER A 226 30.43 11.09 13.87
CA SER A 226 30.31 9.76 14.46
C SER A 226 29.58 9.87 15.78
N ASN A 227 28.55 9.05 15.94
CA ASN A 227 27.63 9.10 17.09
C ASN A 227 27.72 7.77 17.86
N PRO A 228 28.89 7.40 18.44
CA PRO A 228 29.04 6.17 19.20
C PRO A 228 28.12 6.17 20.44
N PRO A 229 27.69 4.99 20.93
CA PRO A 229 26.94 4.89 22.19
C PRO A 229 27.66 5.57 23.36
N ASN A 230 26.91 6.36 24.14
CA ASN A 230 27.43 7.04 25.33
C ASN A 230 27.33 6.18 26.61
N TYR A 231 26.86 4.94 26.47
CA TYR A 231 26.59 3.94 27.50
C TYR A 231 27.22 2.59 27.14
N ASP A 232 27.16 1.64 28.08
CA ASP A 232 27.67 0.28 27.90
C ASP A 232 26.59 -0.62 27.27
N THR A 233 26.69 -0.86 25.96
CA THR A 233 25.69 -1.59 25.16
C THR A 233 25.62 -3.08 25.46
N GLU A 234 26.59 -3.65 26.20
CA GLU A 234 26.54 -5.05 26.64
C GLU A 234 25.78 -5.21 27.97
N VAL A 235 25.48 -4.10 28.68
CA VAL A 235 24.93 -4.14 30.05
C VAL A 235 23.60 -3.39 30.18
N PHE A 236 23.36 -2.37 29.34
CA PHE A 236 22.16 -1.54 29.38
C PHE A 236 21.56 -1.34 27.99
N CYS A 237 20.23 -1.29 27.94
CA CYS A 237 19.44 -0.71 26.87
C CYS A 237 19.18 0.77 27.20
N CYS A 238 19.07 1.63 26.19
CA CYS A 238 18.93 3.08 26.37
C CYS A 238 17.75 3.63 25.58
N ASP A 239 16.87 4.40 26.23
CA ASP A 239 15.76 5.14 25.59
C ASP A 239 16.30 6.35 24.81
N PRO A 240 16.26 6.36 23.46
CA PRO A 240 16.89 7.41 22.65
C PRO A 240 16.27 8.80 22.88
N ALA A 241 15.01 8.90 23.32
CA ALA A 241 14.36 10.18 23.57
C ALA A 241 14.69 10.77 24.95
N THR A 242 15.22 9.98 25.90
CA THR A 242 15.42 10.44 27.28
C THR A 242 16.79 10.12 27.90
N GLY A 243 17.58 9.23 27.29
CA GLY A 243 18.87 8.78 27.81
C GLY A 243 18.75 7.89 29.07
N ASN A 244 17.57 7.33 29.33
CA ASN A 244 17.36 6.44 30.48
C ASN A 244 17.92 5.05 30.18
N LEU A 245 18.75 4.54 31.11
CA LEU A 245 19.36 3.21 31.01
C LEU A 245 18.57 2.16 31.78
N THR A 246 18.16 1.11 31.08
CA THR A 246 17.51 -0.10 31.61
C THR A 246 18.49 -1.27 31.54
N PRO A 247 18.70 -2.07 32.60
CA PRO A 247 19.56 -3.26 32.50
C PRO A 247 19.05 -4.23 31.44
N LEU A 248 19.96 -4.77 30.62
CA LEU A 248 19.66 -5.75 29.58
C LEU A 248 19.32 -7.13 30.16
N GLU A 249 20.20 -7.66 31.00
CA GLU A 249 20.18 -9.06 31.43
C GLU A 249 19.19 -9.31 32.59
N ASP A 250 18.22 -10.22 32.41
CA ASP A 250 17.31 -10.65 33.48
C ASP A 250 17.84 -11.81 34.34
N GLY A 251 18.89 -12.49 33.86
CA GLY A 251 19.53 -13.64 34.49
C GLY A 251 18.84 -14.98 34.21
N ASN A 252 18.15 -15.10 33.07
CA ASN A 252 17.54 -16.32 32.59
C ASN A 252 18.13 -16.76 31.24
N ASP A 253 19.06 -17.72 31.29
CA ASP A 253 19.75 -18.37 30.16
C ASP A 253 18.84 -18.86 29.00
N CYS A 254 17.52 -18.98 29.23
CA CYS A 254 16.55 -19.51 28.25
C CYS A 254 15.68 -18.41 27.59
N THR A 255 16.03 -17.14 27.78
CA THR A 255 15.45 -15.97 27.10
C THR A 255 16.55 -15.16 26.41
N ASP A 256 16.22 -14.55 25.27
CA ASP A 256 17.11 -13.63 24.56
C ASP A 256 16.88 -12.21 25.09
N ASP A 257 17.93 -11.50 25.49
CA ASP A 257 17.82 -10.17 26.12
C ASP A 257 17.80 -9.07 25.05
N VAL A 258 16.62 -8.83 24.47
CA VAL A 258 16.44 -7.93 23.33
C VAL A 258 16.09 -6.52 23.80
N CYS A 259 17.03 -5.59 23.61
CA CYS A 259 16.79 -4.15 23.66
C CYS A 259 16.05 -3.68 22.40
N ASN A 260 14.91 -3.00 22.56
CA ASN A 260 14.29 -2.24 21.48
C ASN A 260 15.03 -0.89 21.33
N PRO A 261 15.71 -0.63 20.20
CA PRO A 261 16.47 0.60 20.00
C PRO A 261 15.58 1.85 19.80
N GLU A 262 14.27 1.70 19.55
CA GLU A 262 13.37 2.84 19.31
C GLU A 262 12.85 3.49 20.60
N ASP A 263 12.65 2.72 21.67
CA ASP A 263 12.02 3.19 22.92
C ASP A 263 12.77 2.81 24.20
N GLY A 264 13.90 2.11 24.09
CA GLY A 264 14.71 1.68 25.23
C GLY A 264 14.05 0.62 26.12
N THR A 265 12.97 -0.03 25.64
CA THR A 265 12.37 -1.16 26.35
C THR A 265 13.23 -2.41 26.19
N VAL A 266 13.30 -3.20 27.26
CA VAL A 266 13.94 -4.51 27.24
C VAL A 266 12.85 -5.57 27.22
N THR A 267 12.98 -6.52 26.32
CA THR A 267 12.12 -7.69 26.21
C THR A 267 12.96 -8.95 26.33
N HIS A 268 12.37 -10.00 26.90
CA HIS A 268 13.03 -11.29 27.12
C HIS A 268 12.26 -12.39 26.38
N PRO A 269 12.22 -12.39 25.03
CA PRO A 269 11.57 -13.45 24.26
C PRO A 269 12.21 -14.82 24.55
N PRO A 270 11.41 -15.89 24.69
CA PRO A 270 11.92 -17.22 25.01
C PRO A 270 12.68 -17.83 23.82
N PHE A 271 13.82 -18.45 24.09
CA PHE A 271 14.52 -19.25 23.09
C PHE A 271 13.69 -20.49 22.70
N ALA A 272 13.94 -21.00 21.49
CA ALA A 272 13.26 -22.18 20.96
C ALA A 272 13.47 -23.42 21.85
N ALA A 273 12.47 -24.31 21.86
CA ALA A 273 12.54 -25.54 22.63
C ALA A 273 13.74 -26.41 22.17
N GLY A 274 14.59 -26.81 23.12
CA GLY A 274 15.83 -27.55 22.85
C GLY A 274 17.11 -26.71 22.80
N THR A 275 17.04 -25.37 22.88
CA THR A 275 18.24 -24.53 23.08
C THR A 275 18.85 -24.82 24.45
N SER A 276 20.17 -25.00 24.52
CA SER A 276 20.89 -25.28 25.78
C SER A 276 20.88 -24.08 26.72
N CYS A 277 20.50 -24.30 27.98
CA CYS A 277 20.60 -23.32 29.07
C CYS A 277 20.81 -24.07 30.40
N GLY A 278 21.23 -23.43 31.51
CA GLY A 278 21.39 -24.15 32.78
C GLY A 278 22.64 -25.04 32.87
N ASP A 279 22.53 -26.27 33.39
CA ASP A 279 23.69 -27.15 33.57
C ASP A 279 24.10 -27.84 32.25
N PRO A 280 25.32 -27.62 31.73
CA PRO A 280 25.82 -28.30 30.53
C PRO A 280 26.25 -29.76 30.78
N SER A 281 26.04 -30.28 31.99
CA SER A 281 26.18 -31.68 32.38
C SER A 281 25.65 -32.64 31.30
N ASN A 282 26.55 -33.46 30.73
CA ASN A 282 26.18 -34.51 29.78
C ASN A 282 26.68 -35.86 30.30
N THR A 283 25.93 -36.43 31.24
CA THR A 283 26.17 -37.75 31.83
C THR A 283 25.13 -38.75 31.36
N GLN A 284 25.30 -40.02 31.71
CA GLN A 284 24.31 -41.05 31.38
C GLN A 284 22.99 -40.92 32.18
N CYS A 285 22.96 -40.12 33.24
CA CYS A 285 21.79 -39.94 34.10
C CYS A 285 21.17 -38.53 34.00
N ASP A 286 21.80 -37.65 33.21
CA ASP A 286 21.56 -36.20 33.17
C ASP A 286 22.09 -35.67 31.84
N ASN A 287 21.22 -35.18 30.95
CA ASN A 287 21.65 -34.57 29.68
C ASN A 287 21.71 -33.04 29.85
N PRO A 288 22.38 -32.30 28.96
CA PRO A 288 22.43 -30.85 29.05
C PRO A 288 21.03 -30.27 29.12
N ASP A 289 20.81 -29.38 30.08
CA ASP A 289 19.55 -28.72 30.32
C ASP A 289 19.11 -27.89 29.08
N THR A 290 17.80 -27.81 28.83
CA THR A 290 17.28 -27.11 27.63
C THR A 290 16.03 -26.29 27.89
N CYS A 291 15.86 -25.25 27.08
CA CYS A 291 14.65 -24.43 26.99
C CYS A 291 13.42 -25.29 26.65
N ASP A 292 12.29 -25.00 27.28
CA ASP A 292 10.98 -25.59 26.93
C ASP A 292 10.25 -24.90 25.76
N GLY A 293 10.80 -23.79 25.25
CA GLY A 293 10.15 -22.92 24.26
C GLY A 293 9.17 -21.89 24.85
N ALA A 294 9.04 -21.83 26.18
CA ALA A 294 8.27 -20.82 26.91
C ALA A 294 9.14 -19.99 27.89
N GLY A 295 10.47 -20.14 27.82
CA GLY A 295 11.44 -19.35 28.57
C GLY A 295 11.86 -19.98 29.90
N VAL A 296 11.62 -21.28 30.09
CA VAL A 296 12.02 -22.01 31.30
C VAL A 296 13.14 -22.99 30.97
N CYS A 297 14.15 -23.02 31.83
CA CYS A 297 15.17 -24.06 31.85
C CYS A 297 14.55 -25.35 32.40
N GLU A 298 14.32 -26.35 31.54
CA GLU A 298 13.91 -27.67 32.00
C GLU A 298 15.14 -28.58 32.19
N PRO A 299 15.33 -29.13 33.41
CA PRO A 299 16.49 -29.98 33.67
C PRO A 299 16.31 -31.36 33.07
N ASN A 300 17.25 -31.79 32.22
CA ASN A 300 17.10 -32.97 31.36
C ASN A 300 17.56 -34.28 32.04
N VAL A 301 17.12 -34.46 33.29
CA VAL A 301 17.40 -35.63 34.14
C VAL A 301 16.78 -36.90 33.57
N ALA A 302 17.55 -37.99 33.54
CA ALA A 302 17.05 -39.28 33.11
C ALA A 302 16.05 -39.87 34.14
N PRO A 303 14.96 -40.55 33.70
CA PRO A 303 13.96 -41.09 34.60
C PRO A 303 14.53 -42.06 35.65
N LEU A 304 14.00 -42.02 36.87
CA LEU A 304 14.32 -42.96 37.97
C LEU A 304 14.30 -44.42 37.46
N GLY A 305 15.41 -45.13 37.64
CA GLY A 305 15.57 -46.52 37.18
C GLY A 305 16.11 -46.69 35.76
N THR A 306 16.46 -45.60 35.05
CA THR A 306 17.18 -45.67 33.77
C THR A 306 18.60 -46.18 34.01
N PRO A 307 19.13 -47.15 33.24
CA PRO A 307 20.49 -47.65 33.43
C PRO A 307 21.52 -46.57 33.12
N CYS A 308 22.41 -46.29 34.07
CA CYS A 308 23.56 -45.40 33.92
C CYS A 308 24.67 -45.86 34.86
N GLY A 309 25.92 -45.39 34.70
CA GLY A 309 27.05 -45.87 35.49
C GLY A 309 27.50 -47.27 35.07
N ASN A 310 27.76 -48.14 36.04
CA ASN A 310 28.27 -49.48 35.79
C ASN A 310 27.13 -50.41 35.33
N PRO A 311 27.13 -50.91 34.07
CA PRO A 311 26.06 -51.76 33.57
C PRO A 311 26.17 -53.22 34.04
N THR A 312 27.14 -53.55 34.91
CA THR A 312 27.39 -54.92 35.35
C THR A 312 26.33 -55.38 36.34
N ASP A 313 25.37 -56.16 35.86
CA ASP A 313 24.44 -56.92 36.70
C ASP A 313 25.16 -58.16 37.29
N THR A 314 25.84 -57.98 38.42
CA THR A 314 26.56 -59.04 39.16
C THR A 314 25.81 -59.43 40.44
N GLU A 315 26.28 -60.46 41.15
CA GLU A 315 25.68 -60.89 42.42
C GLU A 315 26.01 -59.97 43.62
N CYS A 316 27.11 -59.19 43.56
CA CYS A 316 27.51 -58.26 44.63
C CYS A 316 27.17 -56.79 44.31
N ASP A 317 26.91 -56.48 43.04
CA ASP A 317 26.66 -55.14 42.51
C ASP A 317 25.66 -55.28 41.36
N GLY A 318 24.45 -54.74 41.53
CA GLY A 318 23.43 -54.79 40.48
C GLY A 318 23.64 -53.68 39.47
N ALA A 319 23.09 -53.80 38.25
CA ALA A 319 23.25 -52.74 37.26
C ALA A 319 22.77 -51.38 37.80
N ASP A 320 23.65 -50.38 37.72
CA ASP A 320 23.45 -49.06 38.28
C ASP A 320 22.29 -48.32 37.60
N THR A 321 21.64 -47.43 38.36
CA THR A 321 20.45 -46.72 37.86
C THR A 321 20.37 -45.27 38.31
N CYS A 322 19.83 -44.42 37.44
CA CYS A 322 19.51 -43.03 37.75
C CYS A 322 18.58 -42.95 38.97
N ASP A 323 18.91 -42.08 39.92
CA ASP A 323 18.06 -41.80 41.10
C ASP A 323 16.85 -40.88 40.78
N GLY A 324 16.76 -40.38 39.55
CA GLY A 324 15.74 -39.43 39.08
C GLY A 324 16.04 -37.97 39.47
N ALA A 325 17.26 -37.67 39.90
CA ALA A 325 17.75 -36.34 40.23
C ALA A 325 19.13 -36.05 39.57
N GLY A 326 19.36 -36.62 38.38
CA GLY A 326 20.58 -36.43 37.59
C GLY A 326 21.79 -37.27 38.04
N THR A 327 21.69 -38.04 39.13
CA THR A 327 22.85 -38.76 39.70
C THR A 327 22.76 -40.27 39.44
N CYS A 328 23.92 -40.87 39.13
CA CYS A 328 24.06 -42.33 39.12
C CYS A 328 24.07 -42.85 40.55
N ALA A 329 23.18 -43.79 40.87
CA ALA A 329 23.17 -44.45 42.17
C ALA A 329 23.70 -45.89 42.05
N ASP A 330 24.86 -46.12 42.65
CA ASP A 330 25.54 -47.41 42.74
C ASP A 330 24.64 -48.46 43.43
N ASN A 331 24.35 -49.58 42.76
CA ASN A 331 23.38 -50.60 43.22
C ASN A 331 24.03 -51.77 44.01
N ILE A 332 24.98 -51.40 44.89
CA ILE A 332 25.86 -52.31 45.66
C ILE A 332 25.12 -53.12 46.75
N GLN A 333 25.40 -54.44 46.81
CA GLN A 333 24.92 -55.34 47.87
C GLN A 333 25.76 -55.22 49.17
N PRO A 334 25.15 -55.45 50.36
CA PRO A 334 25.83 -55.29 51.64
C PRO A 334 26.87 -56.37 51.97
N VAL A 335 27.83 -56.03 52.85
CA VAL A 335 28.89 -56.92 53.39
C VAL A 335 28.39 -58.32 53.77
N GLY A 336 29.08 -59.33 53.26
CA GLY A 336 28.97 -60.73 53.70
C GLY A 336 27.85 -61.53 53.04
N GLU A 337 27.12 -60.96 52.11
CA GLU A 337 26.19 -61.71 51.25
C GLU A 337 27.04 -62.57 50.27
N PRO A 338 26.61 -63.80 49.94
CA PRO A 338 27.39 -64.67 49.05
C PRO A 338 27.29 -64.20 47.61
N CYS A 339 28.44 -64.06 46.96
CA CYS A 339 28.58 -63.80 45.52
C CYS A 339 29.93 -64.36 45.04
N GLY A 340 30.28 -64.21 43.76
CA GLY A 340 31.53 -64.72 43.19
C GLY A 340 31.61 -66.24 43.21
N ASP A 341 32.77 -66.84 43.47
CA ASP A 341 32.88 -68.30 43.50
C ASP A 341 32.35 -68.85 44.84
N PRO A 342 31.19 -69.55 44.88
CA PRO A 342 30.73 -70.20 46.10
C PRO A 342 31.51 -71.50 46.38
N THR A 343 32.57 -71.78 45.61
CA THR A 343 33.32 -73.04 45.63
C THR A 343 34.77 -72.87 46.07
N ASP A 344 35.00 -73.38 47.28
CA ASP A 344 36.23 -74.05 47.76
C ASP A 344 36.80 -74.97 46.65
N ASN A 345 37.77 -74.49 45.84
CA ASN A 345 38.32 -75.20 44.68
C ASN A 345 39.82 -74.98 44.40
N ASP A 346 40.28 -75.53 43.26
CA ASP A 346 41.66 -75.62 42.72
C ASP A 346 42.52 -74.40 42.95
N CYS A 347 41.82 -73.28 42.96
CA CYS A 347 42.33 -72.02 43.35
C CYS A 347 41.38 -71.18 44.22
N THR A 348 40.37 -71.63 45.00
CA THR A 348 39.71 -70.71 45.98
C THR A 348 39.22 -71.37 47.29
N ASP A 349 38.88 -70.57 48.30
CA ASP A 349 37.85 -70.83 49.34
C ASP A 349 36.54 -70.08 48.89
N PRO A 350 35.37 -70.16 49.55
CA PRO A 350 34.15 -69.50 49.05
C PRO A 350 34.05 -68.00 49.34
N ASP A 351 33.55 -67.25 48.36
CA ASP A 351 33.65 -65.79 48.35
C ASP A 351 32.39 -65.06 48.89
N THR A 352 32.56 -63.77 49.22
CA THR A 352 31.49 -62.92 49.81
C THR A 352 31.66 -61.44 49.47
N CYS A 353 30.56 -60.69 49.40
CA CYS A 353 30.56 -59.23 49.19
C CYS A 353 31.42 -58.49 50.24
N ASP A 354 32.28 -57.57 49.80
CA ASP A 354 32.96 -56.61 50.68
C ASP A 354 32.11 -55.40 51.09
N GLY A 355 30.91 -55.26 50.49
CA GLY A 355 30.00 -54.13 50.68
C GLY A 355 30.41 -52.85 49.96
N ALA A 356 31.32 -52.94 48.99
CA ALA A 356 31.78 -51.89 48.08
C ALA A 356 31.67 -52.33 46.61
N GLY A 357 30.77 -53.26 46.31
CA GLY A 357 30.48 -53.79 44.97
C GLY A 357 31.31 -55.02 44.58
N ASN A 358 32.36 -55.35 45.32
CA ASN A 358 33.29 -56.41 44.93
C ASN A 358 32.95 -57.74 45.58
N CYS A 359 33.18 -58.82 44.85
CA CYS A 359 33.41 -60.10 45.46
C CYS A 359 34.85 -60.20 46.01
N LEU A 360 35.04 -60.99 47.07
CA LEU A 360 36.35 -61.27 47.65
C LEU A 360 36.75 -62.73 47.44
N ASP A 361 37.46 -62.95 46.33
CA ASP A 361 38.15 -64.19 45.95
C ASP A 361 39.17 -64.65 47.02
N HIS A 362 39.34 -65.96 47.21
CA HIS A 362 40.02 -66.58 48.36
C HIS A 362 41.19 -67.55 47.98
N ASP A 363 42.06 -67.19 47.03
CA ASP A 363 42.81 -68.15 46.18
C ASP A 363 43.88 -69.19 46.73
N GLU A 364 43.90 -70.42 46.15
CA GLU A 364 44.69 -71.69 46.40
C GLU A 364 45.98 -71.89 45.45
N PRO A 365 46.64 -73.08 45.19
CA PRO A 365 48.09 -73.18 44.81
C PRO A 365 48.57 -73.34 43.31
N PHE A 366 49.90 -73.34 43.09
CA PHE A 366 50.62 -73.18 41.78
C PHE A 366 50.21 -74.11 40.62
N GLY A 367 49.71 -73.51 39.52
CA GLY A 367 49.51 -74.10 38.19
C GLY A 367 48.18 -73.75 37.50
N THR A 368 47.21 -73.19 38.23
CA THR A 368 45.83 -72.92 37.79
C THR A 368 45.74 -71.59 36.99
N PRO A 369 44.99 -71.44 35.89
CA PRO A 369 44.91 -70.15 35.19
C PRO A 369 44.35 -69.02 36.07
N CYS A 370 44.95 -67.84 36.01
CA CYS A 370 44.58 -66.63 36.75
C CYS A 370 45.29 -65.40 36.13
N ASP A 371 45.36 -64.25 36.82
CA ASP A 371 46.04 -63.02 36.38
C ASP A 371 46.98 -62.49 37.49
N ASP A 372 48.20 -62.04 37.15
CA ASP A 372 49.21 -61.58 38.13
C ASP A 372 49.26 -60.06 38.34
N GLY A 373 48.45 -59.31 37.57
CA GLY A 373 48.27 -57.88 37.73
C GLY A 373 49.44 -57.01 37.23
N LEU A 374 50.44 -57.60 36.55
CA LEU A 374 51.40 -56.83 35.74
C LEU A 374 50.76 -56.48 34.39
N PHE A 375 50.98 -55.25 33.91
CA PHE A 375 50.25 -54.76 32.74
C PHE A 375 50.82 -55.33 31.44
N CYS A 376 52.11 -55.61 31.33
CA CYS A 376 52.72 -56.03 30.06
C CYS A 376 52.73 -57.53 29.79
N ASN A 377 51.94 -58.32 30.51
CA ASN A 377 51.68 -59.74 30.23
C ASN A 377 50.18 -60.11 30.22
N VAL A 378 49.89 -61.28 29.65
CA VAL A 378 48.59 -61.97 29.55
C VAL A 378 48.78 -63.49 29.51
N ASP A 379 47.75 -64.28 29.85
CA ASP A 379 47.74 -65.76 29.91
C ASP A 379 48.58 -66.38 31.06
N GLU A 380 48.47 -65.83 32.26
CA GLU A 380 49.19 -66.25 33.47
C GLU A 380 48.69 -67.57 34.10
N PHE A 381 49.53 -68.18 34.93
CA PHE A 381 49.19 -69.37 35.74
C PHE A 381 49.63 -69.24 37.20
N CYS A 382 48.87 -69.86 38.10
CA CYS A 382 48.89 -69.59 39.53
C CYS A 382 50.23 -69.95 40.11
N THR A 383 50.69 -69.17 41.09
CA THR A 383 51.92 -69.31 41.85
C THR A 383 51.71 -69.08 43.34
N ALA A 384 50.90 -69.98 43.93
CA ALA A 384 50.60 -70.08 45.35
C ALA A 384 49.71 -68.95 45.90
N GLY A 385 48.45 -68.92 45.45
CA GLY A 385 47.41 -67.99 45.89
C GLY A 385 47.44 -66.63 45.17
N ALA A 386 48.19 -66.55 44.08
CA ALA A 386 48.36 -65.36 43.25
C ALA A 386 48.97 -65.82 41.93
N CYS A 387 48.65 -65.18 40.80
CA CYS A 387 49.21 -65.61 39.53
C CYS A 387 50.69 -65.27 39.33
N GLY A 388 51.30 -65.81 38.28
CA GLY A 388 52.68 -65.49 37.93
C GLY A 388 53.11 -65.95 36.55
N GLY A 389 53.26 -64.99 35.64
CA GLY A 389 53.92 -65.10 34.34
C GLY A 389 53.06 -65.64 33.20
N GLY A 390 52.89 -64.84 32.15
CA GLY A 390 52.24 -65.19 30.89
C GLY A 390 53.08 -64.86 29.64
N GLU A 391 52.41 -64.72 28.49
CA GLU A 391 52.99 -64.15 27.26
C GLU A 391 52.90 -62.61 27.30
N ALA A 392 53.66 -61.90 26.44
CA ALA A 392 53.69 -60.43 26.48
C ALA A 392 52.39 -59.81 25.93
N ARG A 393 51.87 -58.76 26.60
CA ARG A 393 50.69 -58.02 26.15
C ARG A 393 50.97 -57.30 24.83
N ASP A 394 50.05 -57.45 23.88
CA ASP A 394 50.13 -56.76 22.59
C ASP A 394 49.71 -55.30 22.76
N CYS A 395 50.65 -54.39 22.47
CA CYS A 395 50.47 -52.94 22.57
C CYS A 395 50.27 -52.24 21.23
N GLY A 396 50.20 -52.99 20.12
CA GLY A 396 50.09 -52.39 18.79
C GLY A 396 48.82 -51.55 18.61
N ASP A 397 48.99 -50.27 18.27
CA ASP A 397 47.89 -49.42 17.77
C ASP A 397 47.53 -49.71 16.30
N GLY A 398 48.29 -50.59 15.65
CA GLY A 398 48.11 -50.96 14.25
C GLY A 398 48.78 -50.00 13.26
N LEU A 399 49.48 -48.97 13.74
CA LEU A 399 50.23 -48.04 12.92
C LEU A 399 51.63 -48.60 12.64
N SER A 400 52.00 -48.74 11.36
CA SER A 400 53.30 -49.33 11.00
C SER A 400 54.51 -48.43 11.27
N CYS A 401 54.29 -47.18 11.66
CA CYS A 401 55.32 -46.18 11.93
C CYS A 401 55.69 -46.03 13.41
N THR A 402 54.99 -46.66 14.35
CA THR A 402 55.33 -46.67 15.77
C THR A 402 56.20 -47.87 16.15
N THR A 403 56.97 -47.78 17.22
CA THR A 403 57.44 -48.93 18.00
C THR A 403 56.64 -48.97 19.27
N ASP A 404 55.71 -49.91 19.32
CA ASP A 404 54.83 -50.10 20.46
C ASP A 404 55.59 -50.85 21.54
N THR A 405 55.87 -50.16 22.64
CA THR A 405 56.60 -50.70 23.79
C THR A 405 55.71 -50.59 25.01
N CYS A 406 55.44 -51.70 25.67
CA CYS A 406 54.69 -51.69 26.92
C CYS A 406 55.59 -51.20 28.08
N ASP A 407 55.14 -50.19 28.82
CA ASP A 407 55.84 -49.58 29.95
C ASP A 407 55.16 -49.96 31.29
N GLU A 408 55.76 -50.94 31.97
CA GLU A 408 55.33 -51.48 33.28
C GLU A 408 55.47 -50.48 34.44
N ASP A 409 56.31 -49.43 34.33
CA ASP A 409 56.44 -48.44 35.41
C ASP A 409 55.32 -47.37 35.33
N ALA A 410 54.53 -47.36 34.24
CA ALA A 410 53.46 -46.42 33.96
C ALA A 410 52.11 -47.09 33.61
N ASP A 411 52.03 -48.43 33.66
CA ASP A 411 50.86 -49.26 33.30
C ASP A 411 50.23 -48.89 31.94
N VAL A 412 51.07 -48.62 30.93
CA VAL A 412 50.62 -48.08 29.64
C VAL A 412 51.40 -48.60 28.44
N CYS A 413 50.71 -48.76 27.31
CA CYS A 413 51.35 -48.96 26.01
C CYS A 413 51.92 -47.62 25.50
N VAL A 414 53.24 -47.57 25.27
CA VAL A 414 53.95 -46.39 24.76
C VAL A 414 54.30 -46.61 23.29
N ASN A 415 53.60 -45.90 22.42
CA ASN A 415 53.73 -46.06 20.97
C ASN A 415 54.64 -44.95 20.45
N GLY A 416 55.94 -45.18 20.55
CA GLY A 416 56.96 -44.19 20.17
C GLY A 416 57.13 -44.15 18.66
N LEU A 417 56.90 -43.00 18.03
CA LEU A 417 57.11 -42.82 16.58
C LEU A 417 58.54 -43.20 16.17
N ASN A 418 58.67 -44.05 15.15
CA ASN A 418 59.95 -44.56 14.70
C ASN A 418 60.79 -43.46 14.02
N PRO A 419 62.12 -43.44 14.21
CA PRO A 419 62.99 -42.52 13.48
C PRO A 419 62.87 -42.73 11.96
N GLY A 420 62.57 -41.66 11.22
CA GLY A 420 62.31 -41.71 9.77
C GLY A 420 60.84 -41.96 9.40
N PHE A 421 59.91 -41.50 10.24
CA PHE A 421 58.48 -41.45 9.96
C PHE A 421 57.87 -40.17 10.54
N CYS A 422 56.78 -39.71 9.92
CA CYS A 422 55.92 -38.62 10.38
C CYS A 422 54.52 -39.18 10.68
N LEU A 423 53.87 -38.66 11.71
CA LEU A 423 52.49 -38.97 12.08
C LEU A 423 51.65 -37.71 11.86
N ILE A 424 51.23 -37.51 10.62
CA ILE A 424 50.53 -36.29 10.17
C ILE A 424 49.03 -36.61 10.10
N ALA A 425 48.21 -35.82 10.81
CA ALA A 425 46.77 -36.04 10.96
C ALA A 425 46.37 -37.48 11.40
N GLY A 426 47.26 -38.20 12.10
CA GLY A 426 47.03 -39.57 12.55
C GLY A 426 47.35 -40.66 11.52
N VAL A 427 47.92 -40.31 10.36
CA VAL A 427 48.38 -41.26 9.33
C VAL A 427 49.91 -41.35 9.34
N CYS A 428 50.43 -42.57 9.17
CA CYS A 428 51.85 -42.85 9.05
C CYS A 428 52.37 -42.52 7.65
N TYR A 429 53.34 -41.62 7.56
CA TYR A 429 54.14 -41.38 6.36
C TYR A 429 55.60 -41.73 6.63
N GLY A 430 56.25 -42.42 5.69
CA GLY A 430 57.67 -42.71 5.74
C GLY A 430 58.53 -41.50 5.39
N GLN A 431 59.79 -41.50 5.82
CA GLN A 431 60.79 -40.52 5.39
C GLN A 431 60.83 -40.41 3.85
N ASP A 432 60.82 -39.17 3.37
CA ASP A 432 60.81 -38.78 1.95
C ASP A 432 59.51 -39.17 1.19
N GLU A 433 58.44 -39.56 1.89
CA GLU A 433 57.11 -39.79 1.29
C GLU A 433 56.41 -38.44 1.03
N ARG A 434 55.92 -38.25 -0.22
CA ARG A 434 55.25 -37.02 -0.70
C ARG A 434 53.89 -36.81 -0.04
N ASN A 435 53.50 -35.55 0.14
CA ASN A 435 52.12 -35.20 0.51
C ASN A 435 51.17 -35.47 -0.67
N PRO A 436 50.17 -36.37 -0.56
CA PRO A 436 49.24 -36.66 -1.65
C PRO A 436 48.35 -35.48 -2.08
N GLU A 437 48.32 -34.39 -1.31
CA GLU A 437 47.58 -33.15 -1.62
C GLU A 437 48.49 -31.99 -2.05
N ASN A 438 49.83 -32.17 -2.01
CA ASN A 438 50.80 -31.18 -2.49
C ASN A 438 52.18 -31.85 -2.78
N ASP A 439 52.49 -32.07 -4.05
CA ASP A 439 53.74 -32.72 -4.48
C ASP A 439 55.02 -31.95 -4.11
N CYS A 440 54.89 -30.69 -3.67
CA CYS A 440 55.99 -29.86 -3.15
C CYS A 440 56.23 -29.97 -1.63
N GLU A 441 55.62 -30.95 -0.98
CA GLU A 441 55.88 -31.29 0.42
C GLU A 441 56.22 -32.78 0.60
N GLU A 442 57.05 -33.09 1.61
CA GLU A 442 57.37 -34.47 2.01
C GLU A 442 57.43 -34.63 3.53
N CYS A 443 57.38 -35.88 4.00
CA CYS A 443 57.74 -36.22 5.37
C CYS A 443 59.27 -36.19 5.55
N ASP A 444 59.81 -35.11 6.12
CA ASP A 444 61.15 -35.11 6.74
C ASP A 444 61.06 -35.15 8.27
N ALA A 445 61.11 -36.37 8.81
CA ALA A 445 61.13 -36.62 10.25
C ALA A 445 62.35 -36.03 10.98
N GLY A 446 63.32 -35.47 10.24
CA GLY A 446 64.42 -34.66 10.76
C GLY A 446 64.08 -33.19 11.01
N GLN A 447 63.02 -32.63 10.38
CA GLN A 447 62.52 -31.27 10.62
C GLN A 447 61.25 -31.27 11.48
N ALA A 448 60.24 -32.04 11.07
CA ALA A 448 58.93 -32.11 11.70
C ALA A 448 58.41 -33.55 11.69
N THR A 449 57.77 -33.97 12.78
CA THR A 449 57.23 -35.34 12.93
C THR A 449 55.70 -35.38 12.91
N ASP A 450 55.05 -34.22 12.91
CA ASP A 450 53.61 -33.99 13.06
C ASP A 450 53.06 -33.00 12.01
N ALA A 451 53.91 -32.54 11.08
CA ALA A 451 53.54 -31.67 9.96
C ALA A 451 54.39 -32.00 8.72
N TRP A 452 53.88 -31.62 7.54
CA TRP A 452 54.60 -31.73 6.27
C TRP A 452 55.81 -30.77 6.22
N THR A 453 56.84 -31.15 5.46
CA THR A 453 58.05 -30.34 5.26
C THR A 453 58.18 -29.92 3.80
N VAL A 454 58.36 -28.62 3.57
CA VAL A 454 58.54 -28.03 2.23
C VAL A 454 59.81 -28.54 1.56
N LEU A 455 59.67 -28.97 0.29
CA LEU A 455 60.79 -29.44 -0.52
C LEU A 455 61.75 -28.31 -0.94
N PRO A 456 63.02 -28.63 -1.27
CA PRO A 456 63.95 -27.64 -1.81
C PRO A 456 63.49 -27.06 -3.15
N GLU A 457 63.70 -25.76 -3.33
CA GLU A 457 63.49 -25.04 -4.60
C GLU A 457 64.15 -25.77 -5.77
N GLY A 458 63.40 -26.04 -6.84
CA GLY A 458 63.87 -26.77 -8.02
C GLY A 458 63.73 -28.30 -7.96
N THR A 459 62.90 -28.83 -7.05
CA THR A 459 62.55 -30.27 -7.01
C THR A 459 61.42 -30.55 -8.01
N GLU A 460 61.56 -31.60 -8.83
CA GLU A 460 60.52 -32.07 -9.78
C GLU A 460 59.18 -32.30 -9.06
N CYS A 461 58.11 -31.74 -9.62
CA CYS A 461 56.71 -31.91 -9.24
C CYS A 461 55.84 -31.95 -10.52
N ASP A 462 54.53 -31.88 -10.37
CA ASP A 462 53.53 -31.73 -11.43
C ASP A 462 52.49 -30.74 -10.88
N ASP A 463 52.14 -29.66 -11.61
CA ASP A 463 51.14 -28.67 -11.18
C ASP A 463 49.72 -28.96 -11.71
N ASP A 464 49.51 -30.16 -12.29
CA ASP A 464 48.30 -30.61 -12.98
C ASP A 464 47.89 -29.73 -14.19
N ASP A 465 48.71 -28.73 -14.58
CA ASP A 465 48.53 -27.92 -15.78
C ASP A 465 49.15 -28.65 -17.00
N PRO A 466 48.34 -29.12 -17.97
CA PRO A 466 48.88 -29.78 -19.17
C PRO A 466 49.61 -28.84 -20.13
N CYS A 467 49.62 -27.53 -19.85
CA CYS A 467 50.28 -26.48 -20.62
C CYS A 467 51.63 -26.03 -20.05
N THR A 468 52.16 -26.70 -19.04
CA THR A 468 53.51 -26.49 -18.48
C THR A 468 54.45 -27.67 -18.79
N ASP A 469 55.76 -27.38 -18.83
CA ASP A 469 56.86 -28.35 -18.92
C ASP A 469 57.88 -28.06 -17.78
N ASP A 470 58.66 -29.08 -17.37
CA ASP A 470 59.79 -28.98 -16.42
C ASP A 470 59.39 -28.45 -15.01
N ASP A 471 58.23 -28.86 -14.49
CA ASP A 471 57.61 -28.29 -13.28
C ASP A 471 58.42 -28.53 -12.01
N ALA A 472 58.55 -27.46 -11.22
CA ALA A 472 59.49 -27.43 -10.11
C ALA A 472 59.00 -26.63 -8.91
N CYS A 473 59.26 -27.17 -7.73
CA CYS A 473 58.85 -26.56 -6.47
C CYS A 473 59.50 -25.20 -6.22
N SER A 474 58.70 -24.23 -5.78
CA SER A 474 59.09 -22.94 -5.27
C SER A 474 59.61 -23.04 -3.82
N ALA A 475 60.24 -21.97 -3.32
CA ALA A 475 60.66 -21.87 -1.92
C ALA A 475 59.49 -21.77 -0.91
N PHE A 476 58.23 -21.79 -1.38
CA PHE A 476 57.00 -21.64 -0.61
C PHE A 476 56.04 -22.85 -0.72
N ALA A 477 56.51 -24.00 -1.20
CA ALA A 477 55.70 -25.21 -1.46
C ALA A 477 54.61 -25.07 -2.54
N GLU A 478 54.86 -24.23 -3.55
CA GLU A 478 54.07 -24.15 -4.77
C GLU A 478 54.78 -24.97 -5.85
N CYS A 479 54.08 -25.85 -6.58
CA CYS A 479 54.62 -26.37 -7.84
C CYS A 479 54.45 -25.29 -8.92
N LEU A 480 55.50 -25.03 -9.70
CA LEU A 480 55.51 -24.00 -10.74
C LEU A 480 56.13 -24.55 -12.02
N GLY A 481 55.32 -24.69 -13.05
CA GLY A 481 55.73 -25.08 -14.39
C GLY A 481 56.29 -23.96 -15.27
N VAL A 482 56.91 -24.36 -16.39
CA VAL A 482 57.33 -23.44 -17.46
C VAL A 482 56.38 -23.61 -18.65
N LEU A 483 55.55 -22.59 -18.91
CA LEU A 483 54.54 -22.61 -19.98
C LEU A 483 55.09 -23.11 -21.34
N ASN A 484 54.52 -24.21 -21.82
CA ASN A 484 54.87 -24.94 -23.03
C ASN A 484 54.18 -24.35 -24.27
N PRO A 485 54.91 -23.68 -25.19
CA PRO A 485 54.33 -23.01 -26.36
C PRO A 485 53.75 -23.96 -27.44
N GLN A 486 53.66 -25.27 -27.18
CA GLN A 486 53.06 -26.27 -28.09
C GLN A 486 51.84 -26.96 -27.51
N CYS A 487 51.41 -26.64 -26.28
CA CYS A 487 50.35 -27.37 -25.61
C CYS A 487 48.98 -27.21 -26.28
N ASN A 488 48.71 -26.02 -26.83
CA ASN A 488 47.44 -25.66 -27.47
C ASN A 488 47.60 -24.90 -28.81
N ASP A 489 48.71 -25.14 -29.51
CA ASP A 489 49.07 -24.57 -30.84
C ASP A 489 48.08 -24.93 -31.98
N ARG A 490 47.08 -25.78 -31.73
CA ARG A 490 46.11 -26.22 -32.76
C ARG A 490 44.75 -26.49 -32.14
N CYS A 491 43.67 -26.23 -32.88
CA CYS A 491 42.30 -26.42 -32.36
C CYS A 491 41.95 -27.87 -31.94
N ASP A 492 42.67 -28.90 -32.41
CA ASP A 492 42.44 -30.30 -31.99
C ASP A 492 43.12 -30.69 -30.66
N ILE A 493 43.89 -29.76 -30.08
CA ILE A 493 44.51 -29.83 -28.75
C ILE A 493 44.24 -28.54 -27.96
N ALA A 494 43.17 -27.81 -28.28
CA ALA A 494 42.79 -26.58 -27.61
C ALA A 494 42.66 -26.78 -26.09
N LEU A 495 43.19 -25.83 -25.30
CA LEU A 495 43.13 -25.86 -23.85
C LEU A 495 41.68 -25.63 -23.39
N ALA A 496 41.12 -26.54 -22.61
CA ALA A 496 39.78 -26.36 -22.04
C ALA A 496 39.78 -25.17 -21.06
N VAL A 497 38.82 -24.27 -21.19
CA VAL A 497 38.67 -23.09 -20.33
C VAL A 497 37.24 -22.94 -19.83
N ASP A 498 37.13 -22.60 -18.56
CA ASP A 498 35.89 -22.16 -17.90
C ASP A 498 35.80 -20.61 -17.92
N GLU A 499 34.76 -20.07 -17.30
CA GLU A 499 34.63 -18.62 -17.06
C GLU A 499 35.71 -18.09 -16.10
N GLY A 500 36.16 -16.86 -16.33
CA GLY A 500 37.25 -16.22 -15.60
C GLY A 500 38.48 -15.96 -16.48
N VAL A 501 39.67 -16.08 -15.89
CA VAL A 501 40.94 -15.62 -16.49
C VAL A 501 41.91 -16.78 -16.68
N THR A 502 42.28 -17.07 -17.92
CA THR A 502 43.25 -18.12 -18.30
C THR A 502 44.54 -17.47 -18.83
N ALA A 503 45.70 -17.95 -18.39
CA ALA A 503 47.01 -17.55 -18.92
C ALA A 503 47.54 -18.57 -19.93
N SER A 504 48.33 -18.11 -20.90
CA SER A 504 49.00 -18.93 -21.92
C SER A 504 50.20 -18.17 -22.50
N ASN A 505 50.90 -18.73 -23.49
CA ASN A 505 51.83 -17.99 -24.33
C ASN A 505 51.77 -18.48 -25.80
N ASN A 506 52.01 -17.60 -26.77
CA ASN A 506 52.20 -17.97 -28.19
C ASN A 506 53.69 -18.02 -28.58
N SER A 507 54.57 -18.20 -27.59
CA SER A 507 56.00 -17.89 -27.70
C SER A 507 56.88 -19.10 -28.06
N GLY A 508 56.66 -19.71 -29.24
CA GLY A 508 57.69 -20.65 -29.75
C GLY A 508 57.26 -21.65 -30.81
N SER A 509 57.46 -21.30 -32.08
CA SER A 509 57.14 -22.15 -33.24
C SER A 509 55.65 -22.49 -33.36
N ALA A 510 54.78 -21.69 -32.74
CA ALA A 510 53.36 -21.73 -32.98
C ALA A 510 53.10 -21.58 -34.49
N ALA A 511 52.36 -22.52 -35.07
CA ALA A 511 52.35 -22.77 -36.49
C ALA A 511 51.05 -22.29 -37.12
N ASP A 512 50.95 -20.97 -37.34
CA ASP A 512 49.88 -20.24 -38.04
C ASP A 512 48.94 -21.15 -38.87
N ASP A 513 47.83 -21.58 -38.25
CA ASP A 513 46.95 -22.61 -38.78
C ASP A 513 45.61 -22.09 -39.35
N ASP A 514 45.23 -20.83 -39.04
CA ASP A 514 44.13 -20.08 -39.68
C ASP A 514 44.38 -18.55 -39.68
N GLU A 515 43.64 -17.77 -40.47
CA GLU A 515 43.74 -16.29 -40.53
C GLU A 515 42.47 -15.60 -39.98
N ALA A 516 42.63 -14.58 -39.13
CA ALA A 516 41.52 -13.78 -38.62
C ALA A 516 40.83 -12.94 -39.69
N SER A 517 39.49 -12.93 -39.76
CA SER A 517 38.79 -12.16 -40.81
C SER A 517 38.79 -10.64 -40.59
N CYS A 518 38.94 -10.21 -39.33
CA CYS A 518 39.03 -8.81 -38.93
C CYS A 518 40.45 -8.23 -39.09
N GLN A 519 41.50 -9.06 -38.92
CA GLN A 519 42.90 -8.67 -39.13
C GLN A 519 43.69 -9.72 -39.93
N PRO A 520 43.86 -9.53 -41.25
CA PRO A 520 44.82 -10.29 -42.04
C PRO A 520 46.25 -10.10 -41.51
N ASP A 521 47.10 -11.11 -41.66
CA ASP A 521 48.45 -11.18 -41.04
C ASP A 521 48.43 -11.38 -39.49
N SER A 522 47.42 -12.08 -38.94
CA SER A 522 47.37 -12.56 -37.54
C SER A 522 48.14 -13.89 -37.35
N ASN A 523 49.43 -13.88 -37.00
CA ASN A 523 50.26 -15.09 -36.91
C ASN A 523 50.59 -15.46 -35.46
N HIS A 524 51.13 -16.67 -35.25
CA HIS A 524 51.53 -17.23 -33.95
C HIS A 524 50.39 -17.25 -32.95
N ASP A 525 49.62 -18.34 -32.98
CA ASP A 525 48.37 -18.47 -32.25
C ASP A 525 48.33 -19.64 -31.27
N VAL A 526 47.35 -19.55 -30.38
CA VAL A 526 46.98 -20.58 -29.41
C VAL A 526 45.46 -20.70 -29.33
N TRP A 527 45.01 -21.91 -29.01
CA TRP A 527 43.61 -22.29 -29.06
C TRP A 527 43.06 -22.67 -27.68
N PHE A 528 41.83 -22.26 -27.41
CA PHE A 528 41.09 -22.60 -26.21
C PHE A 528 39.72 -23.19 -26.59
N ALA A 529 39.20 -24.09 -25.78
CA ALA A 529 37.89 -24.72 -25.95
C ALA A 529 37.00 -24.33 -24.77
N TYR A 530 35.94 -23.58 -25.04
CA TYR A 530 34.95 -23.13 -24.06
C TYR A 530 33.63 -23.86 -24.29
N THR A 531 33.20 -24.68 -23.32
CA THR A 531 31.86 -25.28 -23.33
C THR A 531 30.90 -24.35 -22.63
N ALA A 532 29.90 -23.82 -23.33
CA ALA A 532 29.05 -22.79 -22.75
C ALA A 532 28.15 -23.31 -21.63
N ALA A 533 28.25 -22.71 -20.44
CA ALA A 533 27.44 -23.09 -19.28
C ALA A 533 25.94 -22.76 -19.48
N CYS A 534 25.63 -21.66 -20.16
CA CYS A 534 24.26 -21.16 -20.39
C CYS A 534 24.02 -20.66 -21.83
N ASN A 535 22.78 -20.22 -22.13
CA ASN A 535 22.40 -19.71 -23.45
C ASN A 535 22.39 -18.18 -23.43
N GLY A 536 23.52 -17.54 -23.71
CA GLY A 536 23.64 -16.09 -23.54
C GLY A 536 24.66 -15.44 -24.45
N GLU A 537 24.96 -14.19 -24.16
CA GLU A 537 26.11 -13.50 -24.73
C GLU A 537 27.33 -13.77 -23.85
N VAL A 538 28.44 -14.15 -24.48
CA VAL A 538 29.74 -14.38 -23.85
C VAL A 538 30.68 -13.28 -24.33
N PHE A 539 31.20 -12.52 -23.37
CA PHE A 539 32.28 -11.56 -23.57
C PHE A 539 33.62 -12.28 -23.49
N LEU A 540 34.50 -11.95 -24.43
CA LEU A 540 35.88 -12.40 -24.46
C LEU A 540 36.80 -11.17 -24.55
N SER A 541 37.90 -11.17 -23.80
CA SER A 541 38.91 -10.12 -23.91
C SER A 541 40.31 -10.66 -23.70
N THR A 542 41.29 -10.12 -24.42
CA THR A 542 42.71 -10.45 -24.25
C THR A 542 43.41 -9.54 -23.21
N THR A 543 42.65 -8.70 -22.50
CA THR A 543 43.18 -7.71 -21.54
C THR A 543 44.07 -8.37 -20.49
N GLY A 544 45.29 -7.87 -20.34
CA GLY A 544 46.32 -8.44 -19.47
C GLY A 544 47.46 -9.12 -20.23
N SER A 545 47.28 -9.42 -21.53
CA SER A 545 48.32 -9.94 -22.42
C SER A 545 49.53 -9.00 -22.54
N ALA A 546 50.68 -9.56 -22.90
CA ALA A 546 51.97 -8.86 -23.00
C ALA A 546 52.81 -9.36 -24.19
N LEU A 547 52.38 -9.07 -25.41
CA LEU A 547 53.10 -9.38 -26.64
C LEU A 547 54.19 -8.34 -26.99
N LEU A 548 55.18 -8.77 -27.79
CA LEU A 548 56.27 -7.95 -28.31
C LEU A 548 56.53 -8.23 -29.81
N PRO A 549 56.97 -7.23 -30.61
CA PRO A 549 57.31 -5.85 -30.23
C PRO A 549 56.15 -4.88 -29.98
N SER A 550 54.92 -5.22 -30.36
CA SER A 550 53.69 -4.49 -29.99
C SER A 550 52.80 -5.40 -29.14
N ASN A 551 52.07 -4.84 -28.17
CA ASN A 551 51.11 -5.61 -27.39
C ASN A 551 49.75 -5.55 -28.10
N ASP A 552 49.57 -6.48 -29.02
CA ASP A 552 48.66 -6.36 -30.17
C ASP A 552 48.07 -7.76 -30.52
N PRO A 553 47.25 -8.35 -29.61
CA PRO A 553 46.63 -9.67 -29.80
C PRO A 553 45.31 -9.63 -30.57
N VAL A 554 45.14 -10.58 -31.50
CA VAL A 554 43.94 -10.79 -32.32
C VAL A 554 43.11 -11.95 -31.77
N LEU A 555 41.79 -11.86 -31.79
CA LEU A 555 40.87 -12.83 -31.18
C LEU A 555 39.79 -13.32 -32.16
N ASN A 556 39.62 -14.64 -32.27
CA ASN A 556 38.58 -15.29 -33.09
C ASN A 556 37.77 -16.30 -32.27
N VAL A 557 36.53 -16.55 -32.68
CA VAL A 557 35.69 -17.63 -32.15
C VAL A 557 35.11 -18.45 -33.29
N PHE A 558 35.15 -19.77 -33.18
CA PHE A 558 34.64 -20.74 -34.15
C PHE A 558 33.58 -21.67 -33.54
N ASP A 559 32.64 -22.14 -34.38
CA ASP A 559 31.56 -23.07 -33.99
C ASP A 559 31.98 -24.55 -33.90
N GLU A 560 33.11 -24.93 -34.50
CA GLU A 560 33.82 -26.19 -34.29
C GLU A 560 35.31 -26.01 -34.67
N CYS A 561 36.20 -26.92 -34.25
CA CYS A 561 37.61 -26.88 -34.66
C CYS A 561 37.76 -27.01 -36.19
N GLY A 562 38.22 -25.94 -36.84
CA GLY A 562 38.25 -25.80 -38.31
C GLY A 562 36.88 -25.53 -38.96
N GLY A 563 35.92 -25.02 -38.18
CA GLY A 563 34.55 -24.72 -38.56
C GLY A 563 34.36 -23.33 -39.19
N THR A 564 33.25 -22.69 -38.84
CA THR A 564 32.91 -21.32 -39.25
C THR A 564 33.34 -20.34 -38.15
N GLU A 565 34.10 -19.32 -38.51
CA GLU A 565 34.32 -18.16 -37.63
C GLU A 565 32.98 -17.43 -37.39
N ILE A 566 32.60 -17.29 -36.13
CA ILE A 566 31.34 -16.64 -35.69
C ILE A 566 31.55 -15.25 -35.09
N ALA A 567 32.76 -14.96 -34.59
CA ALA A 567 33.16 -13.63 -34.10
C ALA A 567 34.67 -13.41 -34.28
N CYS A 568 35.07 -12.15 -34.43
CA CYS A 568 36.45 -11.71 -34.58
C CYS A 568 36.60 -10.29 -34.04
N ASP A 569 37.68 -10.02 -33.30
CA ASP A 569 38.12 -8.66 -32.94
C ASP A 569 39.65 -8.56 -32.84
N ASP A 570 40.16 -7.34 -32.86
CA ASP A 570 41.59 -6.98 -32.95
C ASP A 570 41.92 -5.82 -31.98
N ASP A 571 41.10 -4.76 -32.01
CA ASP A 571 41.44 -3.44 -31.47
C ASP A 571 40.33 -2.82 -30.58
N SER A 572 39.28 -3.57 -30.21
CA SER A 572 38.10 -3.01 -29.50
C SER A 572 38.21 -3.01 -27.97
N GLY A 573 39.26 -3.60 -27.40
CA GLY A 573 39.56 -3.59 -25.96
C GLY A 573 40.39 -2.38 -25.52
N VAL A 574 41.18 -2.53 -24.44
CA VAL A 574 42.05 -1.47 -23.94
C VAL A 574 43.40 -1.45 -24.67
N ASP A 575 43.87 -0.25 -25.02
CA ASP A 575 45.04 0.00 -25.89
C ASP A 575 44.90 -0.62 -27.31
N LEU A 576 45.51 -1.78 -27.56
CA LEU A 576 45.44 -2.56 -28.81
C LEU A 576 45.11 -4.05 -28.50
N ASN A 577 44.30 -4.29 -27.47
CA ASN A 577 43.85 -5.63 -27.11
C ASN A 577 42.50 -5.91 -27.76
N ALA A 578 42.28 -7.12 -28.25
CA ALA A 578 40.98 -7.54 -28.72
C ALA A 578 39.96 -7.71 -27.58
N ALA A 579 38.71 -7.36 -27.86
CA ALA A 579 37.56 -7.63 -27.01
C ALA A 579 36.28 -7.78 -27.85
N LEU A 580 35.54 -8.89 -27.67
CA LEU A 580 34.34 -9.18 -28.45
C LEU A 580 33.23 -9.80 -27.60
N VAL A 581 32.02 -9.82 -28.18
CA VAL A 581 30.87 -10.55 -27.65
C VAL A 581 30.34 -11.49 -28.73
N PHE A 582 30.02 -12.74 -28.37
CA PHE A 582 29.34 -13.69 -29.24
C PHE A 582 28.18 -14.37 -28.51
N THR A 583 27.20 -14.90 -29.26
CA THR A 583 26.07 -15.65 -28.66
C THR A 583 26.39 -17.13 -28.57
N ALA A 584 26.39 -17.67 -27.35
CA ALA A 584 26.65 -19.07 -27.05
C ALA A 584 25.35 -19.86 -26.77
N ILE A 585 25.41 -21.18 -26.96
CA ILE A 585 24.32 -22.13 -26.70
C ILE A 585 24.79 -23.13 -25.65
N MET A 586 23.97 -23.34 -24.62
CA MET A 586 24.29 -24.21 -23.48
C MET A 586 24.72 -25.61 -23.92
N GLY A 587 25.91 -26.03 -23.50
CA GLY A 587 26.47 -27.36 -23.73
C GLY A 587 27.01 -27.61 -25.14
N GLU A 588 27.12 -26.57 -25.98
CA GLU A 588 27.91 -26.61 -27.22
C GLU A 588 29.35 -26.11 -26.95
N ASP A 589 30.31 -26.67 -27.68
CA ASP A 589 31.75 -26.34 -27.55
C ASP A 589 32.14 -25.26 -28.56
N TYR A 590 32.80 -24.20 -28.09
CA TYR A 590 33.30 -23.09 -28.91
C TYR A 590 34.83 -23.08 -28.90
N TYR A 591 35.44 -22.86 -30.06
CA TYR A 591 36.89 -22.84 -30.22
C TYR A 591 37.38 -21.41 -30.39
N ILE A 592 38.13 -20.92 -29.40
CA ILE A 592 38.63 -19.55 -29.32
C ILE A 592 40.10 -19.56 -29.75
N ARG A 593 40.48 -18.72 -30.71
CA ARG A 593 41.87 -18.54 -31.16
C ARG A 593 42.37 -17.19 -30.70
N VAL A 594 43.56 -17.14 -30.11
CA VAL A 594 44.27 -15.90 -29.79
C VAL A 594 45.61 -15.88 -30.51
N ALA A 595 45.83 -14.88 -31.36
CA ALA A 595 47.03 -14.71 -32.19
C ALA A 595 47.73 -13.38 -31.90
N GLY A 596 48.92 -13.16 -32.46
CA GLY A 596 49.53 -11.84 -32.51
C GLY A 596 49.36 -11.16 -33.87
N PHE A 597 49.21 -9.83 -33.90
CA PHE A 597 49.33 -9.09 -35.15
C PHE A 597 50.76 -9.16 -35.72
N GLU A 598 50.92 -9.33 -37.04
CA GLU A 598 52.19 -9.69 -37.68
C GLU A 598 52.89 -10.87 -36.95
N ASP A 599 54.15 -10.70 -36.52
CA ASP A 599 54.94 -11.70 -35.79
C ASP A 599 54.98 -11.44 -34.26
N ASN A 600 53.98 -10.75 -33.68
CA ASN A 600 53.97 -10.40 -32.25
C ASN A 600 53.79 -11.65 -31.36
N VAL A 601 54.71 -11.87 -30.41
CA VAL A 601 54.66 -13.00 -29.47
C VAL A 601 54.97 -12.58 -28.03
N GLY A 602 54.42 -13.30 -27.06
CA GLY A 602 54.62 -13.06 -25.64
C GLY A 602 53.67 -13.90 -24.79
N ASP A 603 53.30 -13.35 -23.64
CA ASP A 603 52.34 -13.93 -22.70
C ASP A 603 50.92 -13.52 -23.10
N ILE A 604 49.97 -14.46 -23.06
CA ILE A 604 48.56 -14.26 -23.41
C ILE A 604 47.71 -14.42 -22.16
N VAL A 605 46.71 -13.54 -22.02
CA VAL A 605 45.65 -13.64 -21.02
C VAL A 605 44.33 -13.64 -21.76
N LEU A 606 43.51 -14.68 -21.59
CA LEU A 606 42.14 -14.76 -22.08
C LEU A 606 41.17 -14.60 -20.90
N ASN A 607 40.26 -13.65 -21.00
CA ASN A 607 39.17 -13.43 -20.06
C ASN A 607 37.87 -13.90 -20.73
N VAL A 608 37.04 -14.68 -20.02
CA VAL A 608 35.78 -15.27 -20.50
C VAL A 608 34.67 -14.99 -19.48
N ASP A 609 33.66 -14.20 -19.86
CA ASP A 609 32.56 -13.80 -18.97
C ASP A 609 31.19 -13.95 -19.66
N THR A 610 30.20 -14.58 -19.03
CA THR A 610 28.80 -14.53 -19.50
C THR A 610 28.14 -13.22 -19.08
N VAL A 611 27.56 -12.49 -20.04
CA VAL A 611 27.11 -11.11 -19.83
C VAL A 611 25.70 -11.01 -19.22
N ASN A 612 24.83 -12.00 -19.47
CA ASN A 612 23.37 -11.87 -19.28
C ASN A 612 22.67 -12.97 -18.45
N ASP A 613 23.39 -13.96 -17.91
CA ASP A 613 22.82 -15.14 -17.21
C ASP A 613 23.52 -15.42 -15.86
N CYS A 614 22.87 -16.18 -14.97
CA CYS A 614 23.46 -16.71 -13.73
C CYS A 614 23.39 -18.25 -13.69
N VAL A 615 24.49 -18.89 -13.29
CA VAL A 615 24.61 -20.34 -13.02
C VAL A 615 24.45 -20.60 -11.52
N ILE A 616 23.24 -20.89 -11.05
CA ILE A 616 22.96 -21.07 -9.62
C ILE A 616 22.58 -22.53 -9.34
N GLY A 617 23.55 -23.30 -8.82
CA GLY A 617 23.38 -24.73 -8.53
C GLY A 617 23.14 -25.55 -9.81
N ASP A 618 24.09 -25.48 -10.74
CA ASP A 618 24.09 -26.15 -12.05
C ASP A 618 22.85 -25.84 -12.93
N THR A 619 22.14 -24.75 -12.63
CA THR A 619 20.92 -24.32 -13.33
C THR A 619 21.08 -22.88 -13.80
N CYS A 620 20.86 -22.65 -15.09
CA CYS A 620 20.85 -21.32 -15.70
C CYS A 620 19.55 -20.59 -15.39
N TYR A 621 19.69 -19.35 -14.94
CA TYR A 621 18.61 -18.37 -14.80
C TYR A 621 18.97 -17.14 -15.64
N ALA A 622 18.02 -16.59 -16.38
CA ALA A 622 18.26 -15.38 -17.17
C ALA A 622 18.32 -14.13 -16.26
N GLU A 623 19.03 -13.08 -16.67
CA GLU A 623 18.97 -11.79 -15.97
C GLU A 623 17.52 -11.34 -15.75
N GLY A 624 17.19 -10.98 -14.51
CA GLY A 624 15.84 -10.60 -14.09
C GLY A 624 14.92 -11.76 -13.69
N GLU A 625 15.35 -13.02 -13.82
CA GLU A 625 14.57 -14.18 -13.37
C GLU A 625 14.59 -14.30 -11.84
N LEU A 626 13.41 -14.45 -11.23
CA LEU A 626 13.23 -14.53 -9.77
C LEU A 626 13.53 -15.93 -9.23
N ASN A 627 14.08 -16.00 -8.02
CA ASN A 627 14.31 -17.25 -7.30
C ASN A 627 12.98 -17.93 -6.95
N PRO A 628 12.69 -19.16 -7.43
CA PRO A 628 11.47 -19.88 -7.08
C PRO A 628 11.33 -20.22 -5.58
N GLY A 629 12.39 -20.09 -4.79
CA GLY A 629 12.40 -20.26 -3.34
C GLY A 629 12.28 -18.97 -2.52
N ASN A 630 12.52 -17.79 -3.11
CA ASN A 630 12.36 -16.49 -2.48
C ASN A 630 12.12 -15.42 -3.55
N GLU A 631 10.91 -14.86 -3.62
CA GLU A 631 10.51 -13.89 -4.65
C GLU A 631 11.28 -12.55 -4.55
N CYS A 632 11.99 -12.30 -3.45
CA CYS A 632 12.89 -11.16 -3.27
C CYS A 632 14.37 -11.49 -3.53
N GLU A 633 14.63 -12.56 -4.25
CA GLU A 633 15.93 -12.88 -4.83
C GLU A 633 15.79 -13.05 -6.35
N MET A 634 16.83 -12.63 -7.09
CA MET A 634 16.81 -12.52 -8.55
C MET A 634 18.20 -12.84 -9.12
N CYS A 635 18.25 -13.34 -10.35
CA CYS A 635 19.48 -13.39 -11.12
C CYS A 635 19.86 -11.97 -11.57
N ILE A 636 20.98 -11.47 -11.06
CA ILE A 636 21.56 -10.17 -11.41
C ILE A 636 23.06 -10.42 -11.67
N PRO A 637 23.46 -10.73 -12.93
CA PRO A 637 24.83 -11.11 -13.26
C PRO A 637 25.88 -10.07 -12.81
N ALA A 638 25.52 -8.79 -12.86
CA ALA A 638 26.35 -7.67 -12.40
C ALA A 638 26.67 -7.67 -10.88
N LEU A 639 25.97 -8.48 -10.08
CA LEU A 639 26.23 -8.66 -8.65
C LEU A 639 26.77 -10.05 -8.33
N SER A 640 26.21 -11.09 -8.94
CA SER A 640 26.73 -12.45 -8.86
C SER A 640 26.20 -13.30 -10.01
N THR A 641 27.11 -13.96 -10.74
CA THR A 641 26.77 -14.99 -11.73
C THR A 641 26.54 -16.37 -11.09
N SER A 642 26.97 -16.59 -9.84
CA SER A 642 26.98 -17.93 -9.20
C SER A 642 26.07 -18.07 -7.97
N ALA A 643 25.40 -17.00 -7.54
CA ALA A 643 24.50 -16.99 -6.39
C ALA A 643 23.30 -16.06 -6.58
N TRP A 644 22.22 -16.33 -5.87
CA TRP A 644 21.04 -15.47 -5.84
C TRP A 644 21.36 -14.10 -5.23
N SER A 645 21.09 -13.05 -6.01
CA SER A 645 21.26 -11.66 -5.59
C SER A 645 19.94 -11.11 -5.01
N PRO A 646 19.97 -10.12 -4.10
CA PRO A 646 18.74 -9.46 -3.65
C PRO A 646 18.03 -8.82 -4.85
N ALA A 647 16.72 -9.05 -4.97
CA ALA A 647 15.91 -8.33 -5.95
C ALA A 647 15.89 -6.82 -5.61
N PRO A 648 15.82 -5.91 -6.60
CA PRO A 648 15.76 -4.48 -6.35
C PRO A 648 14.61 -4.07 -5.43
N GLU A 649 14.81 -3.01 -4.64
CA GLU A 649 13.74 -2.41 -3.82
C GLU A 649 12.52 -2.06 -4.71
N GLY A 650 11.31 -2.37 -4.24
CA GLY A 650 10.09 -2.18 -5.02
C GLY A 650 9.77 -3.30 -6.01
N THR A 651 10.59 -4.36 -6.11
CA THR A 651 10.25 -5.56 -6.91
C THR A 651 9.00 -6.22 -6.31
N PRO A 652 7.95 -6.52 -7.11
CA PRO A 652 6.75 -7.16 -6.59
C PRO A 652 7.01 -8.58 -6.08
N CYS A 653 6.50 -8.87 -4.90
CA CYS A 653 6.53 -10.19 -4.25
C CYS A 653 5.19 -10.41 -3.53
N GLY A 654 4.95 -11.57 -2.90
CA GLY A 654 3.87 -11.69 -1.90
C GLY A 654 2.45 -11.48 -2.45
N ASP A 655 1.65 -10.64 -1.81
CA ASP A 655 0.31 -10.27 -2.30
C ASP A 655 0.39 -9.08 -3.31
N PRO A 656 0.06 -9.30 -4.59
CA PRO A 656 0.12 -8.26 -5.61
C PRO A 656 -1.14 -7.35 -5.64
N THR A 657 -2.05 -7.46 -4.66
CA THR A 657 -3.34 -6.75 -4.72
C THR A 657 -3.29 -5.34 -4.13
N ASP A 658 -3.24 -4.33 -5.01
CA ASP A 658 -3.55 -2.93 -4.65
C ASP A 658 -5.02 -2.81 -4.23
N THR A 659 -5.26 -2.65 -2.93
CA THR A 659 -6.58 -2.39 -2.35
C THR A 659 -6.63 -1.01 -1.68
N VAL A 660 -7.78 -0.62 -1.11
CA VAL A 660 -7.84 0.67 -0.39
C VAL A 660 -7.01 0.64 0.90
N CYS A 661 -6.75 -0.54 1.48
CA CYS A 661 -6.04 -0.70 2.75
C CYS A 661 -4.70 -1.44 2.66
N ASP A 662 -4.40 -2.03 1.51
CA ASP A 662 -3.16 -2.73 1.21
C ASP A 662 -2.56 -2.12 -0.05
N SER A 663 -1.25 -1.89 -0.05
CA SER A 663 -0.50 -1.65 -1.28
C SER A 663 0.11 -2.99 -1.73
N PRO A 664 0.45 -3.19 -3.03
CA PRO A 664 1.15 -4.40 -3.43
C PRO A 664 2.42 -4.61 -2.60
N ASP A 665 2.61 -5.84 -2.12
CA ASP A 665 3.80 -6.25 -1.40
C ASP A 665 5.04 -6.09 -2.29
N ALA A 666 6.15 -5.69 -1.66
CA ALA A 666 7.36 -5.34 -2.38
C ALA A 666 8.62 -5.71 -1.60
N CYS A 667 9.71 -5.97 -2.33
CA CYS A 667 10.99 -6.26 -1.73
C CYS A 667 11.65 -5.01 -1.15
N ASP A 668 12.31 -5.16 0.00
CA ASP A 668 13.10 -4.14 0.71
C ASP A 668 14.51 -3.89 0.12
N GLY A 669 14.86 -4.59 -0.96
CA GLY A 669 16.22 -4.62 -1.51
C GLY A 669 17.21 -5.47 -0.71
N ASN A 670 16.78 -6.13 0.36
CA ASN A 670 17.59 -6.91 1.30
C ASN A 670 17.04 -8.34 1.52
N ARG A 671 16.38 -8.88 0.49
CA ARG A 671 15.83 -10.26 0.37
C ARG A 671 14.56 -10.52 1.19
N VAL A 672 13.94 -9.50 1.77
CA VAL A 672 12.67 -9.63 2.51
C VAL A 672 11.53 -9.09 1.65
N CYS A 673 10.44 -9.85 1.57
CA CYS A 673 9.19 -9.34 1.04
C CYS A 673 8.46 -8.59 2.15
N GLU A 674 8.39 -7.27 2.05
CA GLU A 674 7.65 -6.46 3.00
C GLU A 674 6.17 -6.46 2.65
N THR A 675 5.36 -6.87 3.62
CA THR A 675 3.93 -6.63 3.57
C THR A 675 3.69 -5.13 3.60
N ASN A 676 2.86 -4.57 2.71
CA ASN A 676 2.75 -3.13 2.55
C ASN A 676 1.37 -2.53 2.95
N PRO A 677 0.87 -2.82 4.18
CA PRO A 677 -0.44 -2.36 4.63
C PRO A 677 -0.44 -0.85 4.87
N LYS A 678 -1.48 -0.17 4.41
CA LYS A 678 -1.62 1.27 4.62
C LYS A 678 -1.90 1.55 6.09
N PRO A 679 -1.42 2.70 6.64
CA PRO A 679 -1.47 2.97 8.07
C PRO A 679 -2.84 2.75 8.71
N ASP A 680 -2.86 2.07 9.85
CA ASP A 680 -4.06 1.84 10.65
C ASP A 680 -4.78 3.18 10.92
N GLY A 681 -6.05 3.26 10.54
CA GLY A 681 -6.81 4.52 10.57
C GLY A 681 -6.98 5.24 9.23
N THR A 682 -6.33 4.79 8.15
CA THR A 682 -6.59 5.28 6.78
C THR A 682 -8.06 5.04 6.41
N GLU A 683 -8.75 6.03 5.85
CA GLU A 683 -10.17 5.92 5.45
C GLU A 683 -10.33 4.85 4.35
N CYS A 684 -11.29 3.93 4.53
CA CYS A 684 -11.61 2.89 3.57
C CYS A 684 -13.09 2.97 3.14
N PRO A 685 -13.58 2.14 2.20
CA PRO A 685 -14.95 2.26 1.70
C PRO A 685 -15.99 2.08 2.81
N ASP A 686 -16.84 3.09 2.97
CA ASP A 686 -18.00 3.16 3.88
C ASP A 686 -18.91 1.92 3.75
N ASP A 687 -19.26 1.29 4.88
CA ASP A 687 -20.19 0.14 4.92
C ASP A 687 -21.69 0.53 5.00
N ASP A 688 -22.01 1.81 4.76
CA ASP A 688 -23.33 2.44 4.93
C ASP A 688 -23.84 2.38 6.41
N ASN A 689 -22.95 2.22 7.41
CA ASN A 689 -23.31 2.17 8.83
C ASN A 689 -22.66 3.28 9.66
N GLU A 690 -23.47 4.25 10.09
CA GLU A 690 -23.01 5.39 10.88
C GLU A 690 -22.50 5.03 12.30
N CYS A 691 -22.67 3.78 12.75
CA CYS A 691 -22.15 3.27 14.02
C CYS A 691 -20.85 2.46 13.91
N THR A 692 -20.19 2.46 12.76
CA THR A 692 -18.87 1.87 12.53
C THR A 692 -17.84 2.92 12.12
N PHE A 693 -16.56 2.66 12.37
CA PHE A 693 -15.46 3.46 11.78
C PHE A 693 -14.94 2.75 10.54
N ASP A 694 -14.98 3.38 9.38
CA ASP A 694 -14.51 2.79 8.12
C ASP A 694 -13.02 3.08 7.93
N LYS A 695 -12.20 2.19 8.49
CA LYS A 695 -10.75 2.38 8.51
C LYS A 695 -9.97 1.11 8.23
N CYS A 696 -8.77 1.30 7.72
CA CYS A 696 -7.80 0.21 7.60
C CYS A 696 -7.33 -0.25 9.00
N GLY A 697 -7.15 -1.56 9.13
CA GLY A 697 -6.67 -2.24 10.32
C GLY A 697 -5.97 -3.54 9.93
N GLY A 698 -4.63 -3.54 9.91
CA GLY A 698 -3.81 -4.68 9.46
C GLY A 698 -4.07 -5.09 8.00
N GLY A 699 -3.91 -4.16 7.06
CA GLY A 699 -4.07 -4.37 5.61
C GLY A 699 -5.53 -4.47 5.11
N LEU A 700 -6.48 -4.77 6.00
CA LEU A 700 -7.90 -4.93 5.66
C LEU A 700 -8.73 -3.69 6.03
N CYS A 701 -9.76 -3.41 5.23
CA CYS A 701 -10.82 -2.48 5.61
C CYS A 701 -11.65 -3.14 6.72
N VAL A 702 -11.67 -2.51 7.90
CA VAL A 702 -12.38 -3.00 9.08
C VAL A 702 -13.39 -1.95 9.54
N HIS A 703 -14.52 -2.43 10.05
CA HIS A 703 -15.63 -1.60 10.50
C HIS A 703 -15.86 -1.79 12.02
N PRO A 704 -14.91 -1.41 12.90
CA PRO A 704 -15.08 -1.55 14.34
C PRO A 704 -16.18 -0.61 14.88
N PRO A 705 -16.90 -1.02 15.95
CA PRO A 705 -17.96 -0.20 16.55
C PRO A 705 -17.48 1.18 17.00
N ARG A 706 -18.31 2.20 16.79
CA ARG A 706 -18.23 3.47 17.51
C ARG A 706 -18.70 3.28 18.95
N ALA A 707 -18.16 4.09 19.86
CA ALA A 707 -18.45 3.97 21.29
C ALA A 707 -19.93 4.20 21.63
N GLU A 708 -20.41 3.57 22.71
CA GLU A 708 -21.75 3.80 23.28
C GLU A 708 -22.02 5.30 23.45
N GLY A 709 -23.16 5.79 22.95
CA GLY A 709 -23.52 7.21 23.01
C GLY A 709 -22.97 8.07 21.86
N THR A 710 -22.29 7.50 20.87
CA THR A 710 -21.89 8.24 19.65
C THR A 710 -23.13 8.56 18.80
N PRO A 711 -23.32 9.80 18.31
CA PRO A 711 -24.46 10.15 17.47
C PRO A 711 -24.48 9.37 16.14
N CYS A 712 -25.66 8.94 15.74
CA CYS A 712 -26.00 8.28 14.47
C CYS A 712 -27.47 8.61 14.15
N GLY A 713 -28.00 8.14 13.02
CA GLY A 713 -29.46 8.09 12.81
C GLY A 713 -30.12 9.46 12.78
N ASP A 714 -31.26 9.63 13.46
CA ASP A 714 -31.95 10.91 13.55
C ASP A 714 -31.30 11.83 14.62
N PRO A 715 -30.74 12.99 14.24
CA PRO A 715 -30.23 13.99 15.19
C PRO A 715 -31.35 14.81 15.88
N SER A 716 -32.61 14.44 15.66
CA SER A 716 -33.79 15.00 16.31
C SER A 716 -33.66 15.06 17.83
N ASN A 717 -34.16 16.13 18.42
CA ASN A 717 -34.19 16.32 19.87
C ASN A 717 -35.48 17.07 20.23
N SER A 718 -36.58 16.32 20.22
CA SER A 718 -37.94 16.78 20.50
C SER A 718 -38.37 16.42 21.94
N GLU A 719 -39.62 16.69 22.30
CA GLU A 719 -40.17 16.24 23.59
C GLU A 719 -40.52 14.74 23.60
N CYS A 720 -40.49 14.07 22.44
CA CYS A 720 -40.79 12.64 22.28
C CYS A 720 -39.64 11.82 21.71
N ASP A 721 -38.49 12.45 21.48
CA ASP A 721 -37.42 11.93 20.64
C ASP A 721 -36.09 12.54 21.06
N HIS A 722 -35.12 11.72 21.42
CA HIS A 722 -33.76 12.17 21.71
C HIS A 722 -32.82 11.75 20.59
N PRO A 723 -31.68 12.44 20.38
CA PRO A 723 -30.77 12.11 19.29
C PRO A 723 -30.35 10.65 19.37
N ASP A 724 -30.46 9.94 18.25
CA ASP A 724 -30.12 8.52 18.20
C ASP A 724 -28.62 8.31 18.49
N THR A 725 -28.32 7.17 19.11
CA THR A 725 -26.95 6.87 19.54
C THR A 725 -26.58 5.42 19.34
N CYS A 726 -25.31 5.17 19.00
CA CYS A 726 -24.76 3.83 18.93
C CYS A 726 -24.77 3.14 20.31
N ASP A 727 -25.02 1.83 20.31
CA ASP A 727 -25.01 0.98 21.50
C ASP A 727 -23.61 0.52 21.94
N GLY A 728 -22.60 0.71 21.08
CA GLY A 728 -21.23 0.20 21.28
C GLY A 728 -20.94 -1.12 20.57
N ASP A 729 -21.95 -1.76 19.95
CA ASP A 729 -21.90 -3.04 19.22
C ASP A 729 -22.33 -2.87 17.74
N SER A 730 -22.02 -1.71 17.16
CA SER A 730 -22.29 -1.31 15.75
C SER A 730 -23.77 -1.15 15.37
N VAL A 731 -24.68 -0.95 16.33
CA VAL A 731 -26.10 -0.68 16.06
C VAL A 731 -26.48 0.73 16.48
N CYS A 732 -27.12 1.49 15.58
CA CYS A 732 -27.76 2.75 15.93
C CYS A 732 -29.09 2.47 16.65
N LEU A 733 -29.29 3.05 17.85
CA LEU A 733 -30.51 2.90 18.62
C LEU A 733 -31.40 4.13 18.49
N ASP A 734 -32.63 3.89 18.04
CA ASP A 734 -33.75 4.83 18.07
C ASP A 734 -34.03 5.26 19.53
N ASN A 735 -33.81 6.54 19.87
CA ASN A 735 -33.88 7.06 21.25
C ASN A 735 -35.25 7.68 21.61
N TYR A 736 -36.34 7.00 21.22
CA TYR A 736 -37.72 7.45 21.44
C TYR A 736 -38.15 7.46 22.91
N GLU A 737 -38.91 8.50 23.32
CA GLU A 737 -39.62 8.51 24.59
C GLU A 737 -40.80 7.52 24.60
N PRO A 738 -41.14 6.89 25.74
CA PRO A 738 -42.18 5.87 25.80
C PRO A 738 -43.58 6.36 25.35
N LEU A 739 -44.31 5.48 24.65
CA LEU A 739 -45.72 5.67 24.31
C LEU A 739 -46.54 6.15 25.52
N GLY A 740 -47.11 7.36 25.43
CA GLY A 740 -47.88 7.99 26.49
C GLY A 740 -47.11 8.97 27.38
N THR A 741 -45.82 9.23 27.15
CA THR A 741 -45.13 10.42 27.68
C THR A 741 -45.87 11.67 27.21
N ALA A 742 -46.06 12.67 28.08
CA ALA A 742 -46.78 13.90 27.73
C ALA A 742 -45.86 14.90 27.03
N CYS A 743 -46.35 15.50 25.95
CA CYS A 743 -45.64 16.46 25.09
C CYS A 743 -46.64 17.57 24.66
N GLY A 744 -46.20 18.55 23.89
CA GLY A 744 -47.11 19.43 23.14
C GLY A 744 -47.98 20.35 24.01
N ASP A 745 -49.27 20.50 23.70
CA ASP A 745 -50.17 21.38 24.44
C ASP A 745 -50.78 20.65 25.67
N PRO A 746 -50.52 21.12 26.91
CA PRO A 746 -51.08 20.52 28.12
C PRO A 746 -52.52 20.95 28.41
N SER A 747 -53.15 21.75 27.55
CA SER A 747 -54.52 22.24 27.75
C SER A 747 -55.56 21.17 27.43
N SER A 748 -56.76 21.33 27.99
CA SER A 748 -57.89 20.47 27.68
C SER A 748 -59.16 21.31 27.70
N ASP A 749 -59.88 21.27 26.60
CA ASP A 749 -61.09 22.06 26.40
C ASP A 749 -62.30 21.16 26.07
N GLN A 750 -63.28 21.64 25.29
CA GLN A 750 -64.43 20.81 24.90
C GLN A 750 -64.06 19.74 23.86
N CYS A 751 -63.15 20.03 22.94
CA CYS A 751 -62.75 19.16 21.84
C CYS A 751 -61.35 18.55 21.99
N ASP A 752 -60.57 18.98 22.99
CA ASP A 752 -59.17 18.59 23.15
C ASP A 752 -58.79 17.93 24.49
N ASN A 753 -57.74 17.11 24.48
CA ASN A 753 -57.08 16.52 25.65
C ASN A 753 -55.55 16.71 25.53
N PRO A 754 -54.77 16.56 26.61
CA PRO A 754 -53.31 16.74 26.53
C PRO A 754 -52.63 15.74 25.59
N ASP A 755 -51.73 16.25 24.75
CA ASP A 755 -50.99 15.49 23.73
C ASP A 755 -50.01 14.47 24.35
N ILE A 756 -49.69 13.43 23.59
CA ILE A 756 -48.82 12.33 24.05
C ILE A 756 -47.89 11.80 22.94
N CYS A 757 -46.72 11.31 23.33
CA CYS A 757 -45.79 10.64 22.44
C CYS A 757 -46.37 9.30 21.94
N ASP A 758 -46.21 9.03 20.65
CA ASP A 758 -46.68 7.80 19.99
C ASP A 758 -45.77 6.57 20.18
N GLY A 759 -44.57 6.80 20.73
CA GLY A 759 -43.55 5.78 20.96
C GLY A 759 -42.67 5.47 19.74
N VAL A 760 -42.74 6.29 18.69
CA VAL A 760 -41.84 6.27 17.51
C VAL A 760 -41.36 7.70 17.14
N GLY A 761 -41.14 8.54 18.16
CA GLY A 761 -40.55 9.87 18.03
C GLY A 761 -41.53 11.04 17.83
N ALA A 762 -42.81 10.80 17.54
CA ALA A 762 -43.77 11.88 17.27
C ALA A 762 -44.61 12.28 18.50
N CYS A 763 -44.85 13.57 18.66
CA CYS A 763 -45.86 14.10 19.59
C CYS A 763 -47.22 14.12 18.90
N ASP A 764 -48.12 13.24 19.32
CA ASP A 764 -49.39 12.95 18.65
C ASP A 764 -50.54 13.74 19.31
N PRO A 765 -51.28 14.58 18.55
CA PRO A 765 -52.36 15.39 19.11
C PRO A 765 -53.55 14.58 19.63
N ASN A 766 -53.95 14.81 20.88
CA ASN A 766 -54.93 13.94 21.58
C ASN A 766 -56.39 14.42 21.45
N TYR A 767 -56.79 14.73 20.21
CA TYR A 767 -58.12 15.24 19.89
C TYR A 767 -59.24 14.30 20.34
N LYS A 768 -60.36 14.85 20.82
CA LYS A 768 -61.59 14.07 20.99
C LYS A 768 -62.15 13.73 19.62
N ALA A 769 -62.65 12.49 19.51
CA ALA A 769 -63.06 11.91 18.23
C ALA A 769 -64.06 12.79 17.46
N THR A 770 -63.84 12.92 16.15
CA THR A 770 -64.66 13.71 15.23
C THR A 770 -66.15 13.40 15.37
N GLY A 771 -67.00 14.43 15.45
CA GLY A 771 -68.43 14.27 15.75
C GLY A 771 -68.75 14.18 17.25
N TRP A 772 -67.83 14.60 18.13
CA TRP A 772 -68.15 14.84 19.53
C TRP A 772 -68.99 16.12 19.66
N PRO A 773 -70.16 16.09 20.32
CA PRO A 773 -71.02 17.27 20.41
C PRO A 773 -70.36 18.40 21.20
N CYS A 774 -70.36 19.60 20.63
CA CYS A 774 -69.86 20.81 21.26
C CYS A 774 -70.88 21.96 21.10
N ASN A 775 -70.49 23.20 21.39
CA ASN A 775 -71.26 24.38 21.00
C ASN A 775 -70.33 25.58 20.78
N ASP A 776 -70.39 26.20 19.59
CA ASP A 776 -69.53 27.33 19.22
C ASP A 776 -70.00 28.67 19.82
N GLY A 777 -71.27 28.72 20.25
CA GLY A 777 -71.92 29.88 20.86
C GLY A 777 -72.59 30.85 19.88
N ASP A 778 -72.57 30.57 18.58
CA ASP A 778 -73.32 31.34 17.57
C ASP A 778 -74.76 30.76 17.43
N ILE A 779 -75.71 31.64 17.10
CA ILE A 779 -77.13 31.29 16.95
C ILE A 779 -77.56 31.15 15.48
N CYS A 780 -76.68 31.49 14.53
CA CYS A 780 -76.89 31.29 13.09
C CYS A 780 -76.11 30.05 12.56
N THR A 781 -75.42 29.31 13.43
CA THR A 781 -74.83 27.98 13.18
C THR A 781 -75.62 26.87 13.89
N GLY A 782 -75.39 25.62 13.51
CA GLY A 782 -75.95 24.44 14.18
C GLY A 782 -75.31 23.14 13.70
N ASN A 783 -75.63 22.04 14.40
CA ASN A 783 -74.86 20.79 14.37
C ASN A 783 -73.37 21.06 14.65
N ASP A 784 -73.09 21.58 15.84
CA ASP A 784 -71.74 21.94 16.25
C ASP A 784 -71.02 20.69 16.77
N ASP A 785 -70.04 20.24 16.00
CA ASP A 785 -69.28 19.02 16.25
C ASP A 785 -67.78 19.35 16.35
N CYS A 786 -67.05 18.58 17.16
CA CYS A 786 -65.59 18.65 17.20
C CYS A 786 -64.99 18.08 15.91
N GLU A 787 -64.08 18.84 15.28
CA GLU A 787 -63.24 18.42 14.16
C GLU A 787 -61.81 18.91 14.39
N LEU A 788 -60.84 17.99 14.45
CA LEU A 788 -59.40 18.28 14.67
C LEU A 788 -59.12 19.25 15.84
N GLY A 789 -59.70 18.96 17.01
CA GLY A 789 -59.53 19.76 18.23
C GLY A 789 -60.36 21.04 18.31
N VAL A 790 -61.09 21.42 17.25
CA VAL A 790 -61.88 22.67 17.21
C VAL A 790 -63.38 22.38 17.18
N CYS A 791 -64.17 23.15 17.93
CA CYS A 791 -65.64 23.12 17.83
C CYS A 791 -66.11 23.97 16.64
N LEU A 792 -66.77 23.36 15.65
CA LEU A 792 -67.23 24.03 14.44
C LEU A 792 -68.73 23.80 14.22
N GLY A 793 -69.51 24.89 14.15
CA GLY A 793 -70.92 24.87 13.77
C GLY A 793 -71.17 25.10 12.28
N THR A 794 -72.21 24.47 11.74
CA THR A 794 -72.57 24.61 10.31
C THR A 794 -73.54 25.79 10.10
N PRO A 795 -73.30 26.76 9.21
CA PRO A 795 -74.25 27.85 8.95
C PRO A 795 -75.62 27.34 8.49
N ILE A 796 -76.69 27.76 9.16
CA ILE A 796 -78.05 27.25 8.91
C ILE A 796 -78.79 27.87 7.68
N PRO A 797 -78.47 29.08 7.16
CA PRO A 797 -79.20 29.64 6.00
C PRO A 797 -78.96 28.88 4.69
N GLN A 798 -79.97 28.13 4.22
CA GLN A 798 -79.98 27.52 2.89
C GLN A 798 -80.67 28.41 1.85
N ALA A 799 -80.26 28.29 0.58
CA ALA A 799 -80.84 29.04 -0.53
C ALA A 799 -82.37 28.84 -0.59
N PRO A 800 -83.17 29.92 -0.67
CA PRO A 800 -84.61 29.82 -0.88
C PRO A 800 -84.94 29.05 -2.17
N LEU A 801 -85.93 28.17 -2.13
CA LEU A 801 -86.43 27.53 -3.34
C LEU A 801 -87.35 28.51 -4.08
N VAL A 802 -86.98 28.84 -5.32
CA VAL A 802 -87.72 29.77 -6.20
C VAL A 802 -88.35 28.99 -7.34
N VAL A 803 -89.64 29.21 -7.58
CA VAL A 803 -90.37 28.65 -8.73
C VAL A 803 -91.07 29.79 -9.47
N ARG A 804 -90.84 29.93 -10.78
CA ARG A 804 -91.58 30.91 -11.60
C ARG A 804 -93.05 30.50 -11.69
N GLN A 805 -93.96 31.41 -11.36
CA GLN A 805 -95.40 31.16 -11.38
C GLN A 805 -96.12 31.95 -12.48
N GLY A 806 -95.49 32.99 -13.04
CA GLY A 806 -96.09 33.79 -14.11
C GLY A 806 -95.18 34.92 -14.59
N PRO A 807 -95.73 35.86 -15.38
CA PRO A 807 -95.00 37.04 -15.82
C PRO A 807 -94.74 38.05 -14.68
N ARG A 808 -95.43 37.93 -13.54
CA ARG A 808 -95.35 38.86 -12.40
C ARG A 808 -95.28 38.21 -11.01
N ALA A 809 -95.10 36.88 -10.96
CA ALA A 809 -95.19 36.12 -9.72
C ALA A 809 -94.15 34.99 -9.65
N PHE A 810 -93.65 34.76 -8.44
CA PHE A 810 -92.83 33.61 -8.06
C PHE A 810 -93.36 32.99 -6.77
N ASP A 811 -93.30 31.66 -6.66
CA ASP A 811 -93.34 31.01 -5.35
C ASP A 811 -91.94 30.99 -4.75
N LEU A 812 -91.83 31.50 -3.53
CA LEU A 812 -90.62 31.49 -2.73
C LEU A 812 -90.86 30.63 -1.49
N THR A 813 -90.13 29.54 -1.34
CA THR A 813 -90.18 28.67 -0.16
C THR A 813 -88.82 28.69 0.53
N PRO A 814 -88.64 29.43 1.64
CA PRO A 814 -87.44 29.35 2.46
C PRO A 814 -87.24 27.92 2.97
N GLN A 815 -86.00 27.45 2.97
CA GLN A 815 -85.65 26.11 3.39
C GLN A 815 -85.15 26.11 4.84
N PRO A 816 -85.83 25.40 5.76
CA PRO A 816 -85.24 25.07 7.05
C PRO A 816 -85.23 23.56 7.33
N MET A 817 -84.12 23.09 7.89
CA MET A 817 -84.10 21.86 8.69
C MET A 817 -83.38 22.11 10.02
N GLY A 818 -84.11 22.69 10.99
CA GLY A 818 -83.67 22.80 12.39
C GLY A 818 -83.52 24.22 12.96
N SER A 819 -83.43 25.26 12.12
CA SER A 819 -83.15 26.62 12.60
C SER A 819 -84.20 27.18 13.58
N VAL A 820 -83.71 27.72 14.70
CA VAL A 820 -84.47 28.57 15.64
C VAL A 820 -84.27 30.07 15.38
N ALA A 821 -83.46 30.44 14.38
CA ALA A 821 -83.13 31.82 14.08
C ALA A 821 -84.13 32.46 13.09
N PRO A 822 -84.60 33.71 13.33
CA PRO A 822 -85.40 34.46 12.35
C PRO A 822 -84.55 34.93 11.16
N VAL A 823 -85.06 34.74 9.94
CA VAL A 823 -84.41 35.16 8.69
C VAL A 823 -85.23 36.21 7.94
N ALA A 824 -84.54 37.14 7.27
CA ALA A 824 -85.13 38.03 6.27
C ALA A 824 -84.90 37.48 4.86
N LEU A 825 -85.84 37.70 3.95
CA LEU A 825 -85.72 37.31 2.55
C LEU A 825 -85.46 38.56 1.71
N ARG A 826 -84.24 38.70 1.22
CA ARG A 826 -83.80 39.80 0.37
C ARG A 826 -83.94 39.42 -1.10
N VAL A 827 -84.28 40.41 -1.93
CA VAL A 827 -84.55 40.28 -3.35
C VAL A 827 -83.74 41.30 -4.11
N SER A 828 -82.88 40.80 -4.99
CA SER A 828 -82.13 41.60 -5.97
C SER A 828 -82.41 41.12 -7.38
N SER A 829 -81.91 41.85 -8.38
CA SER A 829 -81.99 41.44 -9.79
C SER A 829 -80.72 41.85 -10.53
N PRO A 830 -80.08 40.95 -11.30
CA PRO A 830 -78.95 41.32 -12.17
C PRO A 830 -79.40 42.22 -13.33
N ASP A 831 -80.65 42.11 -13.80
CA ASP A 831 -81.22 42.97 -14.83
C ASP A 831 -81.55 44.37 -14.31
N TRP A 832 -81.85 44.49 -13.00
CA TRP A 832 -82.23 45.72 -12.32
C TRP A 832 -81.35 45.97 -11.10
N THR A 833 -80.09 46.35 -11.31
CA THR A 833 -79.04 46.44 -10.26
C THR A 833 -79.30 47.43 -9.12
N CYS A 834 -80.27 48.33 -9.26
CA CYS A 834 -80.76 49.22 -8.19
C CYS A 834 -81.96 48.64 -7.40
N LEU A 835 -82.48 47.48 -7.80
CA LEU A 835 -83.49 46.77 -7.04
C LEU A 835 -82.81 46.01 -5.91
N ASP A 836 -82.97 46.53 -4.70
CA ASP A 836 -82.59 45.89 -3.45
C ASP A 836 -83.73 46.09 -2.45
N LYS A 837 -84.53 45.02 -2.27
CA LYS A 837 -85.75 45.02 -1.46
C LYS A 837 -85.85 43.72 -0.66
N TYR A 838 -86.83 43.65 0.23
CA TYR A 838 -87.14 42.47 1.03
C TYR A 838 -88.57 42.01 0.74
N VAL A 839 -88.82 40.71 0.86
CA VAL A 839 -90.18 40.17 0.78
C VAL A 839 -90.95 40.57 2.04
N GLY A 840 -92.12 41.18 1.89
CA GLY A 840 -93.05 41.45 2.97
C GLY A 840 -93.80 40.19 3.41
N ALA A 841 -94.39 40.20 4.60
CA ALA A 841 -95.20 39.09 5.10
C ALA A 841 -96.49 38.82 4.27
N ASP A 842 -96.85 39.74 3.37
CA ASP A 842 -97.94 39.68 2.41
C ASP A 842 -97.50 39.25 0.98
N GLY A 843 -96.20 39.08 0.76
CA GLY A 843 -95.61 38.76 -0.55
C GLY A 843 -95.28 39.97 -1.43
N PHE A 844 -95.51 41.21 -0.96
CA PHE A 844 -95.11 42.42 -1.69
C PHE A 844 -93.67 42.82 -1.34
N LEU A 845 -92.94 43.40 -2.30
CA LEU A 845 -91.59 43.89 -2.06
C LEU A 845 -91.59 45.20 -1.24
N THR A 846 -90.85 45.20 -0.13
CA THR A 846 -90.70 46.32 0.80
C THR A 846 -89.23 46.73 0.93
N THR A 847 -88.94 47.96 1.36
CA THR A 847 -87.57 48.46 1.55
C THR A 847 -86.99 48.17 2.93
N THR A 848 -87.78 47.61 3.86
CA THR A 848 -87.34 47.26 5.22
C THR A 848 -87.31 45.75 5.41
N PRO A 849 -86.23 45.16 5.97
CA PRO A 849 -86.20 43.74 6.29
C PRO A 849 -87.39 43.33 7.17
N VAL A 850 -88.11 42.30 6.74
CA VAL A 850 -89.11 41.61 7.55
C VAL A 850 -88.48 40.29 7.95
N THR A 851 -88.23 40.07 9.24
CA THR A 851 -87.67 38.80 9.74
C THR A 851 -88.78 37.90 10.28
N GLN A 852 -88.75 36.62 9.91
CA GLN A 852 -89.61 35.59 10.49
C GLN A 852 -88.81 34.30 10.69
N LEU A 853 -89.26 33.44 11.60
CA LEU A 853 -88.75 32.07 11.64
C LEU A 853 -89.02 31.40 10.28
N PRO A 854 -88.10 30.61 9.71
CA PRO A 854 -88.28 29.94 8.42
C PRO A 854 -89.63 29.18 8.29
N ASN A 855 -90.05 28.47 9.35
CA ASN A 855 -91.34 27.76 9.38
C ASN A 855 -92.57 28.69 9.34
N ASN A 856 -92.43 29.96 9.72
CA ASN A 856 -93.52 30.95 9.68
C ASN A 856 -93.67 31.59 8.29
N TRP A 857 -92.63 31.57 7.46
CA TRP A 857 -92.71 32.03 6.08
C TRP A 857 -93.58 31.10 5.22
N GLY A 858 -93.35 29.78 5.30
CA GLY A 858 -94.02 28.81 4.43
C GLY A 858 -93.69 29.04 2.95
N MET A 859 -94.66 28.84 2.07
CA MET A 859 -94.57 29.24 0.66
C MET A 859 -95.18 30.65 0.50
N VAL A 860 -94.41 31.58 -0.05
CA VAL A 860 -94.77 32.99 -0.22
C VAL A 860 -94.84 33.33 -1.70
N ILE A 861 -95.98 33.85 -2.18
CA ILE A 861 -96.13 34.31 -3.56
C ILE A 861 -95.62 35.76 -3.67
N VAL A 862 -94.41 35.92 -4.20
CA VAL A 862 -93.76 37.23 -4.39
C VAL A 862 -94.32 37.90 -5.64
N ARG A 863 -94.91 39.09 -5.48
CA ARG A 863 -95.64 39.80 -6.55
C ARG A 863 -95.63 41.32 -6.39
N GLY A 864 -96.05 42.02 -7.45
CA GLY A 864 -96.31 43.46 -7.45
C GLY A 864 -95.77 44.19 -8.69
N ALA A 865 -95.89 45.52 -8.70
CA ALA A 865 -95.42 46.36 -9.81
C ALA A 865 -93.89 46.35 -9.99
N ASP A 866 -93.14 46.05 -8.93
CA ASP A 866 -91.67 45.89 -8.96
C ASP A 866 -91.21 44.57 -9.61
N VAL A 867 -92.13 43.60 -9.79
CA VAL A 867 -91.83 42.34 -10.49
C VAL A 867 -92.09 42.55 -11.98
N VAL A 868 -91.02 42.53 -12.76
CA VAL A 868 -90.98 42.83 -14.19
C VAL A 868 -90.98 41.50 -14.96
N PRO A 869 -91.83 41.35 -16.00
CA PRO A 869 -91.79 40.18 -16.89
C PRO A 869 -90.44 40.01 -17.60
N SER A 870 -90.09 38.77 -17.95
CA SER A 870 -88.82 38.43 -18.61
C SER A 870 -87.55 38.90 -17.90
N SER A 871 -87.58 39.05 -16.57
CA SER A 871 -86.44 39.50 -15.76
C SER A 871 -86.06 38.45 -14.73
N THR A 872 -84.77 38.33 -14.45
CA THR A 872 -84.19 37.42 -13.47
C THR A 872 -84.10 38.09 -12.10
N TYR A 873 -84.39 37.32 -11.06
CA TYR A 873 -84.39 37.76 -9.66
C TYR A 873 -83.62 36.75 -8.82
N ASP A 874 -82.85 37.28 -7.87
CA ASP A 874 -82.07 36.52 -6.91
C ASP A 874 -82.65 36.73 -5.51
N PHE A 875 -82.87 35.63 -4.80
CA PHE A 875 -83.48 35.60 -3.47
C PHE A 875 -82.50 35.01 -2.46
N VAL A 876 -82.20 35.76 -1.40
CA VAL A 876 -81.22 35.39 -0.37
C VAL A 876 -81.90 35.39 1.01
N ALA A 877 -81.62 34.37 1.82
CA ALA A 877 -82.02 34.32 3.23
C ALA A 877 -80.88 34.85 4.12
N GLU A 878 -81.14 35.92 4.87
CA GLU A 878 -80.15 36.58 5.73
C GLU A 878 -80.42 36.30 7.23
N CYS A 879 -79.39 35.84 7.96
CA CYS A 879 -79.33 35.59 9.41
C CYS A 879 -78.14 36.34 10.01
N GLY A 880 -78.37 37.53 10.57
CA GLY A 880 -77.29 38.32 11.18
C GLY A 880 -76.26 38.78 10.14
N VAL A 881 -75.05 38.18 10.19
CA VAL A 881 -73.97 38.40 9.20
C VAL A 881 -73.93 37.33 8.11
N TYR A 882 -74.66 36.22 8.28
CA TYR A 882 -74.69 35.12 7.33
C TYR A 882 -75.79 35.34 6.29
N ALA A 883 -75.45 35.09 5.03
CA ALA A 883 -76.37 35.07 3.91
C ALA A 883 -76.31 33.68 3.28
N SER A 884 -77.45 33.12 2.88
CA SER A 884 -77.47 31.92 2.05
C SER A 884 -76.89 32.21 0.66
N ASP A 885 -76.56 31.15 -0.08
CA ASP A 885 -76.51 31.24 -1.55
C ASP A 885 -77.84 31.77 -2.10
N ALA A 886 -77.79 32.41 -3.26
CA ALA A 886 -78.98 32.93 -3.93
C ALA A 886 -79.80 31.80 -4.58
N GLY A 887 -81.09 31.76 -4.29
CA GLY A 887 -82.08 31.09 -5.14
C GLY A 887 -82.47 32.04 -6.28
N SER A 888 -82.24 31.64 -7.53
CA SER A 888 -82.53 32.50 -8.71
C SER A 888 -83.74 32.02 -9.50
N GLY A 889 -84.49 32.95 -10.09
CA GLY A 889 -85.60 32.64 -10.98
C GLY A 889 -85.91 33.76 -11.97
N THR A 890 -86.30 33.41 -13.20
CA THR A 890 -86.69 34.35 -14.26
C THR A 890 -88.21 34.34 -14.47
N THR A 891 -88.85 35.50 -14.49
CA THR A 891 -90.28 35.63 -14.81
C THR A 891 -90.56 35.24 -16.26
N CYS A 892 -91.79 34.82 -16.52
CA CYS A 892 -92.24 34.38 -17.85
C CYS A 892 -92.38 35.58 -18.82
N LEU A 893 -92.58 35.32 -20.12
CA LEU A 893 -92.77 36.43 -21.08
C LEU A 893 -94.00 37.26 -20.71
N TRP A 894 -94.02 38.56 -21.01
CA TRP A 894 -95.22 39.34 -20.73
C TRP A 894 -96.41 38.78 -21.53
N ALA A 895 -97.49 38.43 -20.83
CA ALA A 895 -98.67 37.68 -21.30
C ALA A 895 -98.48 36.17 -21.64
N ASP A 896 -97.33 35.57 -21.33
CA ASP A 896 -97.15 34.11 -21.23
C ASP A 896 -97.45 33.74 -19.77
N VAL A 897 -98.58 33.07 -19.55
CA VAL A 897 -99.16 32.85 -18.20
C VAL A 897 -99.08 31.40 -17.75
N ASP A 898 -98.88 30.44 -18.67
CA ASP A 898 -98.53 29.06 -18.31
C ASP A 898 -97.00 28.82 -18.28
N CYS A 899 -96.22 29.84 -18.65
CA CYS A 899 -94.77 29.82 -18.61
C CYS A 899 -94.16 28.75 -19.52
N ASN A 900 -94.70 28.62 -20.75
CA ASN A 900 -94.13 27.77 -21.80
C ASN A 900 -93.12 28.52 -22.71
N ASP A 901 -92.84 29.80 -22.41
CA ASP A 901 -91.98 30.73 -23.16
C ASP A 901 -92.53 31.11 -24.57
N VAL A 902 -93.82 30.86 -24.83
CA VAL A 902 -94.52 31.19 -26.09
C VAL A 902 -95.94 31.72 -25.83
N VAL A 903 -96.11 33.04 -25.88
CA VAL A 903 -97.44 33.69 -25.87
C VAL A 903 -98.28 33.17 -27.04
N ASN A 904 -99.31 32.40 -26.75
CA ASN A 904 -100.17 31.78 -27.74
C ASN A 904 -101.66 31.86 -27.37
N PHE A 905 -102.53 31.20 -28.13
CA PHE A 905 -103.98 31.25 -27.87
C PHE A 905 -104.38 30.60 -26.54
N TYR A 906 -103.58 29.66 -26.03
CA TYR A 906 -103.81 29.00 -24.75
C TYR A 906 -103.67 29.98 -23.57
N ASP A 907 -102.70 30.89 -23.58
CA ASP A 907 -102.54 31.94 -22.57
C ASP A 907 -103.79 32.83 -22.46
N ILE A 908 -104.30 33.28 -23.61
CA ILE A 908 -105.53 34.05 -23.70
C ILE A 908 -106.70 33.24 -23.13
N GLN A 909 -106.76 31.93 -23.42
CA GLN A 909 -107.79 31.06 -22.87
C GLN A 909 -107.69 30.94 -21.34
N LEU A 910 -106.48 30.83 -20.77
CA LEU A 910 -106.26 30.76 -19.32
C LEU A 910 -106.69 32.06 -18.61
N ILE A 911 -106.36 33.23 -19.16
CA ILE A 911 -106.81 34.52 -18.62
C ILE A 911 -108.33 34.65 -18.71
N VAL A 912 -108.96 34.18 -19.80
CA VAL A 912 -110.43 34.14 -19.94
C VAL A 912 -111.08 33.17 -18.95
N LEU A 913 -110.41 32.07 -18.57
CA LEU A 913 -110.87 31.17 -17.50
C LEU A 913 -110.75 31.83 -16.12
N GLY A 914 -109.65 32.55 -15.83
CA GLY A 914 -109.50 33.36 -14.63
C GLY A 914 -110.56 34.46 -14.51
N PHE A 915 -110.89 35.12 -15.62
CA PHE A 915 -112.00 36.10 -15.70
C PHE A 915 -113.37 35.45 -15.39
N GLN A 916 -113.53 34.14 -15.63
CA GLN A 916 -114.70 33.36 -15.25
C GLN A 916 -114.63 32.81 -13.80
N GLY A 917 -113.54 33.09 -13.08
CA GLY A 917 -113.29 32.62 -11.71
C GLY A 917 -112.71 31.21 -11.62
N ILE A 918 -112.09 30.70 -12.70
CA ILE A 918 -111.51 29.36 -12.78
C ILE A 918 -109.98 29.48 -12.78
N PHE A 919 -109.34 28.98 -11.73
CA PHE A 919 -107.89 29.10 -11.48
C PHE A 919 -107.20 27.74 -11.32
N ASP A 920 -107.83 26.65 -11.78
CA ASP A 920 -107.37 25.28 -11.55
C ASP A 920 -106.05 24.91 -12.27
N GLN A 921 -105.61 25.74 -13.23
CA GLN A 921 -104.44 25.48 -14.08
C GLN A 921 -103.28 26.44 -13.85
N VAL A 922 -103.57 27.70 -13.52
CA VAL A 922 -102.60 28.76 -13.23
C VAL A 922 -103.18 29.69 -12.16
N PRO A 923 -102.36 30.20 -11.22
CA PRO A 923 -102.84 31.02 -10.11
C PRO A 923 -103.31 32.40 -10.58
N MET A 924 -104.08 33.10 -9.74
CA MET A 924 -104.61 34.43 -10.08
C MET A 924 -103.48 35.43 -10.36
N GLU A 925 -102.41 35.33 -9.60
CA GLU A 925 -101.21 36.15 -9.64
C GLU A 925 -100.42 35.98 -10.95
N ALA A 926 -100.61 34.87 -11.67
CA ALA A 926 -100.07 34.67 -13.02
C ALA A 926 -100.94 35.32 -14.12
N LEU A 927 -102.25 35.42 -13.87
CA LEU A 927 -103.24 35.93 -14.82
C LEU A 927 -103.44 37.45 -14.74
N ASP A 928 -103.06 38.08 -13.63
CA ASP A 928 -103.11 39.53 -13.40
C ASP A 928 -101.95 40.23 -14.15
N ILE A 929 -102.13 40.40 -15.45
CA ILE A 929 -101.08 40.86 -16.37
C ILE A 929 -101.18 42.35 -16.73
N ASP A 930 -102.12 43.11 -16.13
CA ASP A 930 -102.14 44.57 -16.22
C ASP A 930 -100.72 45.10 -15.93
N PRO A 931 -100.08 45.77 -16.91
CA PRO A 931 -98.66 46.01 -16.82
C PRO A 931 -98.32 47.06 -15.76
N CYS A 932 -99.16 48.09 -15.56
CA CYS A 932 -98.77 49.20 -14.70
C CYS A 932 -99.25 49.03 -13.27
N THR A 933 -100.38 48.34 -13.10
CA THR A 933 -101.03 48.14 -11.81
C THR A 933 -101.63 46.74 -11.75
N PRO A 934 -100.81 45.68 -11.60
CA PRO A 934 -101.31 44.40 -11.12
C PRO A 934 -102.02 44.67 -9.79
N ASN A 935 -103.29 44.31 -9.74
CA ASN A 935 -104.25 44.77 -8.73
C ASN A 935 -105.11 43.63 -8.16
N GLU A 936 -104.77 42.37 -8.49
CA GLU A 936 -105.46 41.14 -8.10
C GLU A 936 -106.90 41.04 -8.66
N ILE A 937 -107.22 41.76 -9.76
CA ILE A 937 -108.55 41.74 -10.41
C ILE A 937 -108.42 41.36 -11.89
N ILE A 938 -108.54 40.06 -12.19
CA ILE A 938 -108.63 39.58 -13.57
C ILE A 938 -109.87 40.18 -14.23
N ASN A 939 -109.66 41.01 -15.23
CA ASN A 939 -110.71 41.75 -15.90
C ASN A 939 -110.52 41.78 -17.43
N PHE A 940 -111.30 42.58 -18.14
CA PHE A 940 -111.21 42.64 -19.60
C PHE A 940 -109.89 43.27 -20.08
N ILE A 941 -109.23 44.09 -19.26
CA ILE A 941 -107.93 44.69 -19.57
C ILE A 941 -106.88 43.59 -19.75
N ASP A 942 -106.80 42.61 -18.84
CA ASP A 942 -105.84 41.50 -18.90
C ASP A 942 -106.00 40.68 -20.18
N VAL A 943 -107.24 40.31 -20.51
CA VAL A 943 -107.57 39.63 -21.77
C VAL A 943 -107.16 40.47 -22.98
N GLN A 944 -107.38 41.79 -22.94
CA GLN A 944 -106.95 42.69 -24.01
C GLN A 944 -105.43 42.80 -24.13
N GLN A 945 -104.67 42.81 -23.03
CA GLN A 945 -103.21 42.85 -23.07
C GLN A 945 -102.65 41.57 -23.71
N ALA A 946 -103.14 40.39 -23.31
CA ALA A 946 -102.69 39.13 -23.90
C ALA A 946 -103.00 39.02 -25.40
N VAL A 947 -104.20 39.45 -25.82
CA VAL A 947 -104.53 39.55 -27.26
C VAL A 947 -103.58 40.54 -27.97
N MET A 948 -103.26 41.68 -27.36
CA MET A 948 -102.34 42.67 -27.95
C MET A 948 -100.89 42.20 -28.08
N VAL A 949 -100.42 41.29 -27.21
CA VAL A 949 -99.09 40.65 -27.35
C VAL A 949 -99.14 39.53 -28.38
N PHE A 950 -100.18 38.68 -28.35
CA PHE A 950 -100.38 37.59 -29.32
C PHE A 950 -100.49 38.10 -30.78
N GLU A 951 -101.14 39.25 -31.00
CA GLU A 951 -101.23 39.89 -32.31
C GLU A 951 -99.92 40.54 -32.80
N ASP A 952 -98.94 40.76 -31.91
CA ASP A 952 -97.65 41.43 -32.21
C ASP A 952 -96.45 40.58 -31.73
N PRO A 953 -96.13 39.48 -32.43
CA PRO A 953 -95.13 38.48 -31.99
C PRO A 953 -93.67 38.97 -32.03
N VAL A 954 -93.41 40.27 -32.21
CA VAL A 954 -92.04 40.85 -32.23
C VAL A 954 -91.96 42.22 -31.55
N GLY A 955 -93.07 42.83 -31.11
CA GLY A 955 -93.11 44.28 -30.83
C GLY A 955 -93.41 44.73 -29.39
N ARG A 956 -94.19 43.99 -28.59
CA ARG A 956 -94.66 44.47 -27.27
C ARG A 956 -93.97 43.82 -26.08
N THR A 957 -92.98 44.53 -25.54
CA THR A 957 -92.36 44.23 -24.23
C THR A 957 -93.05 45.00 -23.11
N TYR A 958 -92.77 44.66 -21.84
CA TYR A 958 -93.25 45.43 -20.70
C TYR A 958 -92.92 46.93 -20.80
N ALA A 959 -91.69 47.29 -21.20
CA ALA A 959 -91.30 48.69 -21.38
C ALA A 959 -92.12 49.43 -22.45
N SER A 960 -92.68 48.72 -23.45
CA SER A 960 -93.48 49.32 -24.52
C SER A 960 -94.86 49.82 -24.07
N THR A 961 -95.33 49.40 -22.89
CA THR A 961 -96.65 49.80 -22.35
C THR A 961 -96.62 51.16 -21.64
N GLY A 962 -95.42 51.71 -21.39
CA GLY A 962 -95.23 53.02 -20.75
C GLY A 962 -95.31 53.01 -19.22
N CYS A 963 -95.30 51.83 -18.58
CA CYS A 963 -95.23 51.72 -17.14
C CYS A 963 -93.82 52.08 -16.61
N PRO A 964 -93.70 52.68 -15.42
CA PRO A 964 -92.41 52.90 -14.79
C PRO A 964 -91.75 51.56 -14.45
N LEU A 965 -90.46 51.46 -14.74
CA LEU A 965 -89.62 50.37 -14.28
C LEU A 965 -89.31 50.59 -12.77
N PRO A 966 -89.12 49.52 -11.96
CA PRO A 966 -88.76 49.66 -10.55
C PRO A 966 -87.45 50.42 -10.31
N CYS A 967 -86.61 50.44 -11.34
CA CYS A 967 -85.36 51.18 -11.48
C CYS A 967 -85.53 52.24 -12.59
N PRO A 968 -85.70 53.53 -12.25
CA PRO A 968 -85.83 54.62 -13.23
C PRO A 968 -84.52 55.05 -13.91
#